data_AF-B9S2B5-F1
#
_entry.id   AF-B9S2B5-F1
#
_cell.length_a   1.000
_cell.length_b   1.000
_cell.length_c   1.000
_cell.angle_alpha   90.00
_cell.angle_beta   90.00
_cell.angle_gamma   90.00
#
_symmetry.space_group_name_H-M   'P 1'
#
loop_
_entity.id
_entity.type
_entity.pdbx_description
1 polymer ?
#
loop_
_entity_poly.entity_id
_entity_poly.type
_entity_poly.pdbx_seq_one_letter_code
_entity_poly.pdbx_strand_id
1 'polypeptide(L)'
;MSTLTVEPLLRFSGREKSLPIGSRKILKPSSLNFSKKLLLSNGSSFCNFKRSPPLSHTVRASSTTDTALIETFKSADVLFKETFSLSRTETIEGKIFVRLDKEEKDQQRWQLSVGCSLPGKWILHWGVSYVGDVGSEWDQPPKNMRPRGSISIKDYAIETPLEKSSEADMFYEVKIDLDPNSSIAAINFVLKDEETGAWYQHKGRDFKVPLVDYLLEGGNVVGAKRGFSIWPGSLLSNMLLKTETLPSKDEDNNSETKDVKQDSGQLKGFYEEQPITKQVTIQNSATVSVTKCPKTAKYLLYLETDLPGEVVLHWGVCRDDAKNWEIPSSPHPPETTVFKNKALQTMLQPNDGGNGCSGLFSLDEEFAGFLFVLKLNEGTWLKCKGNDFYVPLSTSSSLPTQPGQGQSEGVLASGKDAEGNEEVSRTAYTDEIIDEIRNLVNGISSEKVRQTKTKEAQESILQEIEKLAAEAYSIFRSSIPTFTEESVLESEVEKAPPAKICSGTGTGHEILLQGFNWESNKSGRWHMELKEKAAEISSLGFTVIWLPPPTESVSPEGYMPKDLYNLNSRYGSIDELKDLVKSLHRVGLKVLGDAVLNHRCAHFQNQNGVWNIFGGRLNWDDRAIVADDPHFQGRGSKSSGDNFHAAPNIDHSQDFVRQDLKEWLCWLRDEIGYNGWRLDFVRGFWGGYVKDYMEATEPYFAVGEYWDSLSYTYGEMDHNQDAHRQRIIDWINATNGTAGAFDVTTKGILHSALDRCEYWRLSDQKGKPPGVVGWWPSRAVTFIENHDTGSTQGHWRFPNGKEMQGYAYILTHPGTPTVFYDHIFSHYRSEIASLISLRKRNEIHCRSSVKITKAERDVYAAIIEEKVAMKIGPGHYEPPSGKNWSMAIEGKDYKVWEAS
;
A
#
# COMPACT_ATOMS: atom_id res chain seq x y z
N MET A 1 -51.53 31.37 -25.65
CA MET A 1 -52.02 32.76 -25.55
C MET A 1 -51.31 33.43 -24.39
N SER A 2 -51.02 34.71 -24.57
CA SER A 2 -50.20 35.58 -23.75
C SER A 2 -50.81 35.92 -22.38
N THR A 3 -49.98 36.57 -21.56
CA THR A 3 -50.27 37.71 -20.67
C THR A 3 -50.80 37.48 -19.23
N LEU A 4 -49.95 37.96 -18.30
CA LEU A 4 -50.21 38.97 -17.27
C LEU A 4 -50.94 38.59 -15.96
N THR A 5 -50.13 38.58 -14.89
CA THR A 5 -50.26 39.37 -13.62
C THR A 5 -51.64 39.83 -13.16
N VAL A 6 -51.92 39.66 -11.85
CA VAL A 6 -51.98 40.73 -10.81
C VAL A 6 -52.40 40.13 -9.44
N GLU A 7 -51.68 40.55 -8.39
CA GLU A 7 -51.90 40.44 -6.91
C GLU A 7 -53.23 41.12 -6.44
N PRO A 8 -53.57 41.47 -5.15
CA PRO A 8 -52.83 41.47 -3.86
C PRO A 8 -53.65 41.14 -2.56
N LEU A 9 -53.01 41.26 -1.38
CA LEU A 9 -53.49 41.82 -0.07
C LEU A 9 -52.43 41.58 1.04
N LEU A 10 -51.54 42.54 1.43
CA LEU A 10 -51.61 43.60 2.48
C LEU A 10 -51.97 43.11 3.92
N ARG A 11 -51.21 43.39 5.02
CA ARG A 11 -50.86 44.71 5.62
C ARG A 11 -49.71 44.71 6.69
N PHE A 12 -48.85 45.77 6.62
CA PHE A 12 -48.28 46.74 7.63
C PHE A 12 -47.64 46.30 8.99
N SER A 13 -46.59 46.94 9.58
CA SER A 13 -45.87 48.26 9.49
C SER A 13 -44.50 48.17 10.26
N GLY A 14 -43.46 49.01 10.17
CA GLY A 14 -43.15 50.24 9.40
C GLY A 14 -41.79 50.90 9.77
N ARG A 15 -41.29 51.74 8.84
CA ARG A 15 -40.43 52.98 8.91
C ARG A 15 -39.00 52.93 9.52
N GLU A 16 -37.95 53.64 9.03
CA GLU A 16 -37.76 54.60 7.92
C GLU A 16 -36.25 54.89 7.63
N LYS A 17 -35.90 55.07 6.34
CA LYS A 17 -34.98 56.06 5.69
C LYS A 17 -33.47 56.07 6.04
N SER A 18 -32.51 56.29 5.12
CA SER A 18 -32.51 56.83 3.75
C SER A 18 -31.23 56.50 2.96
N LEU A 19 -31.42 56.12 1.69
CA LEU A 19 -30.53 56.12 0.51
C LEU A 19 -30.22 57.58 0.04
N PRO A 20 -29.30 57.89 -0.94
CA PRO A 20 -29.32 57.36 -2.33
C PRO A 20 -27.98 57.21 -3.11
N ILE A 21 -27.86 56.24 -4.04
CA ILE A 21 -27.99 56.30 -5.55
C ILE A 21 -26.98 57.28 -6.20
N GLY A 22 -26.21 57.01 -7.26
CA GLY A 22 -26.07 55.87 -8.17
C GLY A 22 -25.48 56.29 -9.54
N SER A 23 -24.96 55.31 -10.29
CA SER A 23 -24.93 55.19 -11.77
C SER A 23 -23.78 55.74 -12.65
N ARG A 24 -23.30 54.80 -13.51
CA ARG A 24 -22.90 54.86 -14.95
C ARG A 24 -21.49 55.35 -15.42
N LYS A 25 -20.73 54.34 -15.91
CA LYS A 25 -19.96 54.16 -17.19
C LYS A 25 -19.13 55.33 -17.77
N ILE A 26 -17.86 55.06 -18.17
CA ILE A 26 -17.27 55.24 -19.53
C ILE A 26 -15.72 55.02 -19.57
N LEU A 27 -15.29 54.20 -20.55
CA LEU A 27 -14.04 54.06 -21.36
C LEU A 27 -12.57 54.37 -20.86
N LYS A 28 -11.65 53.47 -21.28
CA LYS A 28 -10.16 53.54 -21.46
C LYS A 28 -9.73 54.53 -22.59
N PRO A 29 -8.44 54.75 -23.01
CA PRO A 29 -7.06 54.40 -22.51
C PRO A 29 -5.99 55.56 -22.65
N SER A 30 -4.68 55.22 -22.44
CA SER A 30 -3.41 55.89 -22.87
C SER A 30 -2.77 56.89 -21.88
N SER A 31 -1.47 57.17 -21.75
CA SER A 31 -0.22 56.96 -22.54
C SER A 31 1.02 57.23 -21.62
N LEU A 32 2.10 56.42 -21.70
CA LEU A 32 3.49 56.71 -22.17
C LEU A 32 4.36 57.81 -21.48
N ASN A 33 5.58 57.39 -21.08
CA ASN A 33 6.93 57.92 -21.43
C ASN A 33 7.93 58.49 -20.38
N PHE A 34 9.14 57.87 -20.37
CA PHE A 34 10.53 58.43 -20.35
C PHE A 34 11.03 59.18 -19.09
N SER A 35 12.32 59.22 -18.68
CA SER A 35 13.61 58.64 -19.14
C SER A 35 14.75 58.84 -18.11
N LYS A 36 15.92 58.26 -18.44
CA LYS A 36 17.26 58.16 -17.79
C LYS A 36 18.04 59.46 -17.47
N LYS A 37 19.03 59.33 -16.56
CA LYS A 37 20.48 59.75 -16.62
C LYS A 37 21.20 59.17 -15.36
N LEU A 38 22.30 58.42 -15.33
CA LEU A 38 23.59 58.28 -16.05
C LEU A 38 24.74 59.16 -15.51
N LEU A 39 25.82 58.49 -15.05
CA LEU A 39 27.27 58.86 -15.05
C LEU A 39 28.04 57.53 -14.75
N LEU A 40 28.69 56.87 -15.74
CA LEU A 40 30.09 57.05 -16.22
C LEU A 40 31.13 56.54 -15.19
N SER A 41 32.18 55.75 -15.50
CA SER A 41 32.84 55.38 -16.77
C SER A 41 33.95 54.32 -16.58
N ASN A 42 34.27 53.61 -17.68
CA ASN A 42 35.56 52.98 -18.09
C ASN A 42 36.07 51.73 -17.32
N GLY A 43 36.57 50.66 -17.95
CA GLY A 43 36.91 50.34 -19.34
C GLY A 43 38.11 49.36 -19.40
N SER A 44 38.16 48.50 -20.43
CA SER A 44 39.20 47.50 -20.82
C SER A 44 39.23 46.19 -20.00
N SER A 45 39.20 44.95 -20.53
CA SER A 45 39.53 44.24 -21.80
C SER A 45 40.85 43.44 -21.76
N PHE A 46 40.71 42.17 -22.14
CA PHE A 46 41.67 41.18 -22.63
C PHE A 46 42.53 40.30 -21.68
N CYS A 47 42.35 38.98 -21.92
CA CYS A 47 43.36 37.94 -22.14
C CYS A 47 44.19 37.35 -20.97
N ASN A 48 43.88 36.07 -20.70
CA ASN A 48 44.76 34.90 -20.83
C ASN A 48 46.04 34.73 -19.96
N PHE A 49 46.23 33.45 -19.58
CA PHE A 49 47.45 32.74 -19.15
C PHE A 49 47.86 32.68 -17.67
N LYS A 50 47.83 31.41 -17.19
CA LYS A 50 48.84 30.68 -16.39
C LYS A 50 49.92 31.50 -15.67
N ARG A 51 50.05 31.30 -14.36
CA ARG A 51 51.17 30.59 -13.66
C ARG A 51 51.20 30.98 -12.17
N SER A 52 51.45 29.98 -11.33
CA SER A 52 52.03 30.06 -9.98
C SER A 52 53.25 31.00 -9.94
N PRO A 53 53.67 31.61 -8.80
CA PRO A 53 54.45 30.91 -7.74
C PRO A 53 54.37 31.66 -6.35
N PRO A 54 55.30 31.49 -5.36
CA PRO A 54 56.17 30.37 -4.99
C PRO A 54 56.00 29.92 -3.52
N LEU A 55 56.52 28.72 -3.22
CA LEU A 55 57.00 28.37 -1.89
C LEU A 55 58.20 29.25 -1.49
N SER A 56 58.23 29.70 -0.23
CA SER A 56 59.49 29.89 0.50
C SER A 56 59.32 29.52 1.97
N HIS A 57 60.05 28.49 2.36
CA HIS A 57 60.18 27.96 3.72
C HIS A 57 60.67 29.00 4.73
N THR A 58 60.14 28.95 5.95
CA THR A 58 60.97 29.12 7.15
C THR A 58 60.49 28.20 8.25
N VAL A 59 61.44 27.41 8.72
CA VAL A 59 61.36 26.31 9.71
C VAL A 59 60.89 26.83 11.07
N ARG A 60 59.98 26.11 11.72
CA ARG A 60 59.96 26.04 13.19
C ARG A 60 59.79 24.58 13.64
N ALA A 61 60.67 24.23 14.56
CA ALA A 61 61.00 22.93 15.09
C ALA A 61 59.80 22.02 15.43
N SER A 62 60.04 20.75 15.13
CA SER A 62 59.39 19.55 15.66
C SER A 62 59.02 19.62 17.15
N SER A 63 57.75 19.37 17.47
CA SER A 63 57.38 18.71 18.73
C SER A 63 56.99 17.27 18.42
N THR A 64 57.91 16.36 18.69
CA THR A 64 57.81 14.90 18.56
C THR A 64 56.93 14.27 19.65
N THR A 65 55.78 14.86 19.97
CA THR A 65 54.93 14.39 21.09
C THR A 65 53.71 13.57 20.67
N ASP A 66 53.18 13.75 19.46
CA ASP A 66 51.94 13.05 19.06
C ASP A 66 52.19 11.64 18.51
N THR A 67 53.30 11.41 17.82
CA THR A 67 53.66 10.07 17.33
C THR A 67 54.05 9.12 18.47
N ALA A 68 54.51 9.65 19.60
CA ALA A 68 54.92 8.85 20.77
C ALA A 68 53.72 8.36 21.62
N LEU A 69 52.57 9.04 21.57
CA LEU A 69 51.38 8.64 22.33
C LEU A 69 50.66 7.44 21.70
N ILE A 70 50.71 7.30 20.37
CA ILE A 70 50.07 6.19 19.64
C ILE A 70 50.82 4.87 19.87
N GLU A 71 52.15 4.88 19.98
CA GLU A 71 52.94 3.66 20.26
C GLU A 71 52.79 3.13 21.70
N THR A 72 52.31 3.94 22.65
CA THR A 72 52.22 3.54 24.07
C THR A 72 50.96 2.72 24.40
N PHE A 73 49.99 2.62 23.47
CA PHE A 73 48.74 1.86 23.69
C PHE A 73 48.88 0.33 23.59
N LYS A 74 50.06 -0.19 23.23
CA LYS A 74 50.29 -1.65 23.19
C LYS A 74 50.62 -2.29 24.55
N SER A 75 50.66 -1.53 25.65
CA SER A 75 51.15 -2.04 26.95
C SER A 75 50.53 -1.40 28.21
N ALA A 76 49.26 -0.97 28.20
CA ALA A 76 48.58 -0.51 29.42
C ALA A 76 47.19 -1.16 29.56
N ASP A 77 46.77 -1.48 30.79
CA ASP A 77 45.53 -2.18 31.13
C ASP A 77 44.30 -1.49 30.50
N VAL A 78 43.77 -2.06 29.42
CA VAL A 78 42.55 -1.62 28.76
C VAL A 78 41.37 -2.01 29.66
N LEU A 79 40.67 -1.02 30.21
CA LEU A 79 39.54 -1.22 31.12
C LEU A 79 38.28 -1.66 30.37
N PHE A 80 38.13 -1.21 29.13
CA PHE A 80 37.00 -1.54 28.29
C PHE A 80 37.40 -1.48 26.82
N LYS A 81 36.99 -2.48 26.05
CA LYS A 81 37.12 -2.49 24.59
C LYS A 81 35.90 -3.17 23.99
N GLU A 82 35.14 -2.42 23.20
CA GLU A 82 33.97 -2.96 22.49
C GLU A 82 34.01 -2.49 21.03
N THR A 83 33.65 -3.40 20.12
CA THR A 83 33.49 -3.11 18.70
C THR A 83 32.01 -3.21 18.37
N PHE A 84 31.44 -2.08 17.97
CA PHE A 84 30.04 -1.98 17.57
C PHE A 84 29.92 -2.18 16.06
N SER A 85 29.02 -3.07 15.64
CA SER A 85 28.63 -3.21 14.23
C SER A 85 27.74 -2.05 13.82
N LEU A 86 28.11 -1.38 12.74
CA LEU A 86 27.38 -0.29 12.12
C LEU A 86 26.81 -0.78 10.79
N SER A 87 25.57 -0.40 10.47
CA SER A 87 25.00 -0.63 9.15
C SER A 87 24.72 0.71 8.50
N ARG A 88 25.18 0.88 7.26
CA ARG A 88 24.84 2.02 6.42
C ARG A 88 24.30 1.53 5.10
N THR A 89 23.44 2.32 4.49
CA THR A 89 22.89 2.02 3.18
C THR A 89 23.62 2.87 2.15
N GLU A 90 24.21 2.24 1.14
CA GLU A 90 24.73 2.92 -0.05
C GLU A 90 23.85 2.61 -1.26
N THR A 91 23.66 3.62 -2.11
CA THR A 91 22.98 3.44 -3.39
C THR A 91 24.02 3.12 -4.45
N ILE A 92 23.96 1.92 -5.02
CA ILE A 92 24.78 1.52 -6.17
C ILE A 92 23.98 1.65 -7.46
N GLU A 93 24.62 2.10 -8.52
CA GLU A 93 24.02 2.21 -9.86
C GLU A 93 24.36 0.97 -10.70
N GLY A 94 23.40 0.53 -11.51
CA GLY A 94 23.56 -0.56 -12.47
C GLY A 94 22.52 -0.47 -13.56
N LYS A 95 22.33 -1.58 -14.29
CA LYS A 95 21.48 -1.59 -15.48
C LYS A 95 20.65 -2.87 -15.57
N ILE A 96 19.44 -2.71 -16.09
CA ILE A 96 18.64 -3.79 -16.67
C ILE A 96 18.90 -3.78 -18.17
N PHE A 97 19.07 -4.94 -18.78
CA PHE A 97 19.13 -5.06 -20.23
C PHE A 97 18.05 -6.02 -20.74
N VAL A 98 17.56 -5.71 -21.93
CA VAL A 98 16.63 -6.57 -22.67
C VAL A 98 17.18 -6.74 -24.08
N ARG A 99 17.35 -7.99 -24.49
CA ARG A 99 17.91 -8.35 -25.80
C ARG A 99 17.01 -9.36 -26.49
N LEU A 100 16.64 -9.08 -27.73
CA LEU A 100 15.91 -10.00 -28.58
C LEU A 100 16.77 -10.36 -29.78
N ASP A 101 17.16 -11.63 -29.90
CA ASP A 101 18.01 -12.14 -30.99
C ASP A 101 17.41 -13.39 -31.64
N LYS A 102 17.91 -13.75 -32.81
CA LYS A 102 17.67 -15.08 -33.41
C LYS A 102 18.71 -16.07 -32.89
N GLU A 103 18.27 -17.28 -32.57
CA GLU A 103 19.16 -18.33 -32.08
C GLU A 103 20.21 -18.70 -33.16
N GLU A 104 21.49 -18.78 -32.79
CA GLU A 104 22.61 -19.00 -33.72
C GLU A 104 22.52 -20.35 -34.47
N LYS A 105 21.84 -21.35 -33.90
CA LYS A 105 21.72 -22.71 -34.45
C LYS A 105 20.48 -22.94 -35.31
N ASP A 106 19.43 -22.14 -35.12
CA ASP A 106 18.17 -22.25 -35.86
C ASP A 106 17.59 -20.85 -36.14
N GLN A 107 17.78 -20.37 -37.37
CA GLN A 107 17.40 -19.02 -37.80
C GLN A 107 15.87 -18.75 -37.80
N GLN A 108 15.06 -19.75 -37.44
CA GLN A 108 13.61 -19.65 -37.26
C GLN A 108 13.19 -19.37 -35.80
N ARG A 109 14.09 -19.51 -34.81
CA ARG A 109 13.74 -19.38 -33.39
C ARG A 109 14.24 -18.07 -32.79
N TRP A 110 13.36 -17.36 -32.09
CA TRP A 110 13.67 -16.09 -31.45
C TRP A 110 13.90 -16.30 -29.95
N GLN A 111 14.86 -15.60 -29.38
CA GLN A 111 15.17 -15.68 -27.94
C GLN A 111 15.22 -14.28 -27.32
N LEU A 112 14.46 -14.09 -26.24
CA LEU A 112 14.48 -12.90 -25.42
C LEU A 112 15.37 -13.14 -24.19
N SER A 113 16.40 -12.33 -24.01
CA SER A 113 17.22 -12.27 -22.80
C SER A 113 16.82 -11.06 -21.98
N VAL A 114 16.52 -11.26 -20.70
CA VAL A 114 16.31 -10.17 -19.73
C VAL A 114 17.34 -10.35 -18.61
N GLY A 115 18.06 -9.29 -18.26
CA GLY A 115 19.10 -9.39 -17.25
C GLY A 115 19.38 -8.11 -16.47
N CYS A 116 20.14 -8.27 -15.40
CA CYS A 116 20.51 -7.24 -14.43
C CYS A 116 22.01 -7.29 -14.14
N SER A 117 22.66 -6.12 -14.10
CA SER A 117 24.09 -5.97 -13.81
C SER A 117 24.42 -5.76 -12.33
N LEU A 118 23.41 -5.76 -11.45
CA LEU A 118 23.59 -5.52 -10.02
C LEU A 118 23.71 -6.85 -9.26
N PRO A 119 24.52 -6.92 -8.19
CA PRO A 119 24.56 -8.09 -7.33
C PRO A 119 23.21 -8.33 -6.64
N GLY A 120 22.81 -9.58 -6.53
CA GLY A 120 21.64 -10.00 -5.76
C GLY A 120 20.97 -11.24 -6.31
N LYS A 121 19.89 -11.64 -5.65
CA LYS A 121 19.04 -12.75 -6.10
C LYS A 121 17.83 -12.20 -6.85
N TRP A 122 18.01 -12.07 -8.16
CA TRP A 122 17.02 -11.47 -9.04
C TRP A 122 15.98 -12.47 -9.53
N ILE A 123 14.73 -12.04 -9.50
CA ILE A 123 13.58 -12.77 -10.04
C ILE A 123 12.94 -11.92 -11.13
N LEU A 124 12.71 -12.52 -12.30
CA LEU A 124 11.85 -11.99 -13.33
C LEU A 124 10.40 -12.36 -13.00
N HIS A 125 9.59 -11.38 -12.61
CA HIS A 125 8.15 -11.56 -12.50
C HIS A 125 7.54 -11.13 -13.84
N TRP A 126 6.94 -12.06 -14.59
CA TRP A 126 6.49 -11.79 -15.96
C TRP A 126 5.24 -12.56 -16.38
N GLY A 127 4.56 -12.01 -17.39
CA GLY A 127 3.36 -12.54 -18.02
C GLY A 127 3.33 -12.19 -19.51
N VAL A 128 2.32 -12.70 -20.22
CA VAL A 128 2.11 -12.44 -21.65
C VAL A 128 0.78 -11.73 -21.90
N SER A 129 0.68 -11.01 -23.01
CA SER A 129 -0.59 -10.49 -23.54
C SER A 129 -0.82 -11.08 -24.92
N TYR A 130 -2.06 -11.46 -25.25
CA TYR A 130 -2.40 -12.07 -26.53
C TYR A 130 -2.90 -11.06 -27.57
N VAL A 131 -2.79 -11.43 -28.85
CA VAL A 131 -3.27 -10.67 -30.01
C VAL A 131 -4.79 -10.47 -29.89
N GLY A 132 -5.23 -9.21 -29.85
CA GLY A 132 -6.64 -8.83 -29.71
C GLY A 132 -7.09 -8.57 -28.28
N ASP A 133 -6.24 -8.88 -27.30
CA ASP A 133 -6.52 -8.60 -25.89
C ASP A 133 -5.92 -7.26 -25.48
N VAL A 134 -6.71 -6.21 -25.57
CA VAL A 134 -6.29 -4.89 -25.12
C VAL A 134 -6.97 -4.65 -23.78
N GLY A 135 -6.22 -4.77 -22.68
CA GLY A 135 -6.70 -4.57 -21.31
C GLY A 135 -6.73 -5.82 -20.43
N SER A 136 -6.28 -6.99 -20.91
CA SER A 136 -5.86 -8.08 -20.02
C SER A 136 -4.43 -7.80 -19.54
N GLU A 137 -4.31 -7.44 -18.28
CA GLU A 137 -3.03 -7.34 -17.60
C GLU A 137 -2.64 -8.74 -17.10
N TRP A 138 -1.70 -9.31 -17.85
CA TRP A 138 -0.92 -10.52 -17.58
C TRP A 138 -1.73 -11.83 -17.67
N ASP A 139 -1.36 -12.69 -18.62
CA ASP A 139 -1.66 -14.12 -18.57
C ASP A 139 -0.39 -14.91 -18.30
N GLN A 140 -0.52 -16.08 -17.67
CA GLN A 140 0.64 -16.96 -17.56
C GLN A 140 1.14 -17.37 -18.96
N PRO A 141 2.45 -17.29 -19.22
CA PRO A 141 3.01 -17.79 -20.48
C PRO A 141 2.71 -19.28 -20.66
N PRO A 142 2.56 -19.76 -21.91
CA PRO A 142 2.42 -21.17 -22.23
C PRO A 142 3.55 -22.02 -21.61
N LYS A 143 3.23 -23.26 -21.18
CA LYS A 143 4.20 -24.12 -20.47
C LYS A 143 5.52 -24.35 -21.24
N ASN A 144 5.46 -24.35 -22.57
CA ASN A 144 6.63 -24.50 -23.46
C ASN A 144 7.54 -23.26 -23.51
N MET A 145 7.07 -22.10 -23.04
CA MET A 145 7.82 -20.84 -23.01
C MET A 145 8.49 -20.59 -21.65
N ARG A 146 8.12 -21.34 -20.60
CA ARG A 146 8.57 -21.11 -19.22
C ARG A 146 9.99 -21.66 -19.04
N PRO A 147 10.99 -20.83 -18.69
CA PRO A 147 12.33 -21.31 -18.37
C PRO A 147 12.31 -22.22 -17.13
N ARG A 148 13.37 -23.00 -16.95
CA ARG A 148 13.51 -23.89 -15.79
C ARG A 148 13.49 -23.10 -14.48
N GLY A 149 12.91 -23.68 -13.43
CA GLY A 149 12.76 -23.00 -12.14
C GLY A 149 11.63 -21.97 -12.08
N SER A 150 10.85 -21.80 -13.15
CA SER A 150 9.69 -20.90 -13.14
C SER A 150 8.58 -21.40 -12.20
N ILE A 151 8.07 -20.51 -11.35
CA ILE A 151 6.99 -20.78 -10.40
C ILE A 151 5.75 -19.99 -10.83
N SER A 152 4.59 -20.64 -10.87
CA SER A 152 3.32 -19.95 -11.14
C SER A 152 2.94 -19.05 -9.96
N ILE A 153 2.75 -17.76 -10.24
CA ILE A 153 2.24 -16.79 -9.28
C ILE A 153 0.81 -16.43 -9.66
N LYS A 154 -0.13 -16.89 -8.84
CA LYS A 154 -1.58 -16.74 -9.08
C LYS A 154 -1.94 -17.28 -10.48
N ASP A 155 -2.95 -16.74 -11.12
CA ASP A 155 -3.46 -17.15 -12.45
C ASP A 155 -2.93 -16.29 -13.61
N TYR A 156 -2.21 -15.20 -13.33
CA TYR A 156 -1.85 -14.20 -14.33
C TYR A 156 -0.33 -14.05 -14.58
N ALA A 157 0.55 -14.53 -13.69
CA ALA A 157 2.00 -14.32 -13.82
C ALA A 157 2.83 -15.55 -13.47
N ILE A 158 4.11 -15.52 -13.84
CA ILE A 158 5.11 -16.46 -13.34
C ILE A 158 6.34 -15.71 -12.83
N GLU A 159 7.04 -16.32 -11.89
CA GLU A 159 8.33 -15.87 -11.40
C GLU A 159 9.42 -16.81 -11.90
N THR A 160 10.46 -16.26 -12.52
CA THR A 160 11.60 -17.02 -13.03
C THR A 160 12.89 -16.43 -12.47
N PRO A 161 13.69 -17.20 -11.71
CA PRO A 161 14.99 -16.74 -11.23
C PRO A 161 15.94 -16.39 -12.38
N LEU A 162 16.72 -15.31 -12.23
CA LEU A 162 17.82 -15.02 -13.14
C LEU A 162 19.05 -15.82 -12.73
N GLU A 163 19.75 -16.38 -13.71
CA GLU A 163 20.95 -17.18 -13.51
C GLU A 163 22.20 -16.37 -13.84
N LYS A 164 23.33 -16.68 -13.18
CA LYS A 164 24.60 -15.98 -13.43
C LYS A 164 25.15 -16.42 -14.80
N SER A 165 25.38 -15.45 -15.69
CA SER A 165 25.81 -15.71 -17.08
C SER A 165 27.22 -16.31 -17.21
N SER A 166 28.17 -15.95 -16.32
CA SER A 166 29.47 -16.62 -16.18
C SER A 166 30.10 -16.37 -14.80
N GLU A 167 31.12 -17.14 -14.39
CA GLU A 167 31.78 -16.96 -13.09
C GLU A 167 32.54 -15.63 -12.98
N ALA A 168 33.04 -15.10 -14.11
CA ALA A 168 33.85 -13.88 -14.19
C ALA A 168 33.04 -12.58 -14.28
N ASP A 169 31.76 -12.67 -14.63
CA ASP A 169 30.87 -11.53 -14.90
C ASP A 169 29.76 -11.44 -13.85
N MET A 170 29.54 -10.24 -13.27
CA MET A 170 28.51 -9.99 -12.24
C MET A 170 27.09 -9.82 -12.84
N PHE A 171 26.81 -10.48 -13.97
CA PHE A 171 25.57 -10.31 -14.73
C PHE A 171 24.64 -11.50 -14.54
N TYR A 172 23.40 -11.21 -14.14
CA TYR A 172 22.31 -12.16 -13.98
C TYR A 172 21.39 -12.05 -15.20
N GLU A 173 21.04 -13.17 -15.83
CA GLU A 173 20.16 -13.18 -16.99
C GLU A 173 19.20 -14.36 -16.97
N VAL A 174 18.06 -14.20 -17.66
CA VAL A 174 17.16 -15.28 -18.01
C VAL A 174 16.92 -15.24 -19.52
N LYS A 175 16.89 -16.41 -20.14
CA LYS A 175 16.62 -16.59 -21.57
C LYS A 175 15.25 -17.23 -21.75
N ILE A 176 14.44 -16.63 -22.60
CA ILE A 176 13.07 -17.03 -22.89
C ILE A 176 12.97 -17.31 -24.38
N ASP A 177 12.65 -18.56 -24.73
CA ASP A 177 12.45 -18.95 -26.13
C ASP A 177 11.07 -18.50 -26.60
N LEU A 178 11.02 -17.82 -27.74
CA LEU A 178 9.81 -17.30 -28.36
C LEU A 178 9.42 -18.14 -29.57
N ASP A 179 8.14 -18.49 -29.64
CA ASP A 179 7.54 -19.08 -30.84
C ASP A 179 6.95 -17.95 -31.71
N PRO A 180 7.52 -17.68 -32.90
CA PRO A 180 7.04 -16.63 -33.79
C PRO A 180 5.64 -16.88 -34.36
N ASN A 181 5.10 -18.11 -34.26
CA ASN A 181 3.73 -18.44 -34.67
C ASN A 181 2.72 -18.37 -33.50
N SER A 182 3.17 -17.98 -32.29
CA SER A 182 2.28 -17.85 -31.15
C SER A 182 1.37 -16.63 -31.26
N SER A 183 0.17 -16.72 -30.70
CA SER A 183 -0.78 -15.60 -30.58
C SER A 183 -0.35 -14.56 -29.54
N ILE A 184 0.89 -14.61 -29.04
CA ILE A 184 1.41 -13.70 -28.02
C ILE A 184 1.81 -12.38 -28.68
N ALA A 185 1.19 -11.30 -28.22
CA ALA A 185 1.40 -9.96 -28.73
C ALA A 185 2.47 -9.17 -27.97
N ALA A 186 2.65 -9.43 -26.67
CA ALA A 186 3.70 -8.81 -25.87
C ALA A 186 4.08 -9.65 -24.65
N ILE A 187 5.29 -9.41 -24.12
CA ILE A 187 5.74 -9.87 -22.81
C ILE A 187 5.77 -8.67 -21.86
N ASN A 188 5.12 -8.80 -20.71
CA ASN A 188 5.14 -7.79 -19.64
C ASN A 188 5.96 -8.34 -18.48
N PHE A 189 6.84 -7.53 -17.89
CA PHE A 189 7.67 -7.98 -16.78
C PHE A 189 8.10 -6.87 -15.84
N VAL A 190 8.48 -7.27 -14.63
CA VAL A 190 9.21 -6.47 -13.64
C VAL A 190 10.31 -7.32 -13.01
N LEU A 191 11.36 -6.67 -12.53
CA LEU A 191 12.41 -7.35 -11.77
C LEU A 191 12.20 -7.17 -10.28
N LYS A 192 12.39 -8.25 -9.53
CA LYS A 192 12.32 -8.27 -8.08
C LYS A 192 13.68 -8.73 -7.54
N ASP A 193 14.20 -8.00 -6.57
CA ASP A 193 15.33 -8.45 -5.79
C ASP A 193 14.81 -9.21 -4.57
N GLU A 194 15.00 -10.53 -4.54
CA GLU A 194 14.47 -11.40 -3.50
C GLU A 194 15.11 -11.10 -2.13
N GLU A 195 16.36 -10.64 -2.10
CA GLU A 195 17.09 -10.35 -0.86
C GLU A 195 16.49 -9.15 -0.12
N THR A 196 16.08 -8.11 -0.86
CA THR A 196 15.55 -6.87 -0.30
C THR A 196 14.02 -6.79 -0.37
N GLY A 197 13.39 -7.63 -1.19
CA GLY A 197 11.97 -7.55 -1.53
C GLY A 197 11.61 -6.37 -2.44
N ALA A 198 12.60 -5.61 -2.93
CA ALA A 198 12.39 -4.43 -3.76
C ALA A 198 11.99 -4.79 -5.19
N TRP A 199 11.07 -4.00 -5.75
CA TRP A 199 10.60 -4.12 -7.13
C TRP A 199 11.17 -3.01 -7.99
N TYR A 200 11.59 -3.38 -9.20
CA TYR A 200 12.25 -2.50 -10.14
C TYR A 200 11.37 -2.36 -11.38
N GLN A 201 10.73 -1.19 -11.46
CA GLN A 201 9.83 -0.76 -12.52
C GLN A 201 10.40 0.47 -13.23
N HIS A 202 10.07 0.67 -14.50
CA HIS A 202 10.49 1.87 -15.21
C HIS A 202 9.43 2.97 -15.06
N LYS A 203 9.77 4.09 -14.42
CA LYS A 203 8.85 5.23 -14.25
C LYS A 203 7.47 4.83 -13.66
N GLY A 204 7.48 3.88 -12.73
CA GLY A 204 6.26 3.39 -12.05
C GLY A 204 5.33 2.51 -12.87
N ARG A 205 5.79 1.93 -14.00
CA ARG A 205 5.03 0.93 -14.77
C ARG A 205 5.91 -0.24 -15.18
N ASP A 206 5.27 -1.35 -15.52
CA ASP A 206 5.91 -2.58 -15.97
C ASP A 206 6.68 -2.37 -17.29
N PHE A 207 7.71 -3.20 -17.52
CA PHE A 207 8.39 -3.26 -18.80
C PHE A 207 7.55 -4.03 -19.80
N LYS A 208 7.45 -3.54 -21.03
CA LYS A 208 6.70 -4.19 -22.10
C LYS A 208 7.56 -4.41 -23.33
N VAL A 209 7.63 -5.67 -23.78
CA VAL A 209 8.32 -6.09 -25.00
C VAL A 209 7.27 -6.49 -26.04
N PRO A 210 6.94 -5.64 -27.02
CA PRO A 210 5.98 -5.97 -28.06
C PRO A 210 6.58 -6.96 -29.06
N LEU A 211 5.79 -7.97 -29.42
CA LEU A 211 6.13 -8.98 -30.43
C LEU A 211 5.37 -8.76 -31.76
N VAL A 212 4.42 -7.82 -31.81
CA VAL A 212 3.62 -7.46 -33.01
C VAL A 212 3.57 -5.94 -33.26
N ASP A 213 3.42 -5.55 -34.53
CA ASP A 213 3.64 -4.16 -35.00
C ASP A 213 2.59 -3.12 -34.57
N TYR A 214 1.34 -3.52 -34.31
CA TYR A 214 0.23 -2.58 -34.06
C TYR A 214 0.03 -2.23 -32.57
N LEU A 215 0.87 -2.74 -31.66
CA LEU A 215 0.77 -2.48 -30.21
C LEU A 215 1.56 -1.24 -29.72
N LEU A 216 2.03 -0.38 -30.62
CA LEU A 216 2.94 0.73 -30.30
C LEU A 216 2.29 1.96 -29.62
N GLU A 217 1.03 1.90 -29.18
CA GLU A 217 0.38 3.01 -28.48
C GLU A 217 0.36 2.82 -26.96
N GLY A 218 1.18 3.62 -26.26
CA GLY A 218 1.08 3.87 -24.81
C GLY A 218 2.07 3.13 -23.91
N GLY A 219 3.12 3.83 -23.44
CA GLY A 219 3.89 3.53 -22.21
C GLY A 219 5.02 2.48 -22.29
N ASN A 220 6.25 2.88 -21.92
CA ASN A 220 7.41 2.07 -21.51
C ASN A 220 7.77 0.82 -22.34
N VAL A 221 7.64 0.91 -23.66
CA VAL A 221 8.07 -0.11 -24.62
C VAL A 221 9.60 -0.20 -24.69
N VAL A 222 10.12 -1.43 -24.57
CA VAL A 222 11.53 -1.76 -24.80
C VAL A 222 11.62 -2.58 -26.10
N GLY A 223 12.12 -1.99 -27.19
CA GLY A 223 12.20 -2.60 -28.52
C GLY A 223 12.05 -1.62 -29.69
N ALA A 224 12.43 -2.05 -30.90
CA ALA A 224 12.58 -1.17 -32.07
C ALA A 224 11.29 -0.44 -32.49
N LYS A 225 11.26 0.89 -32.35
CA LYS A 225 10.27 1.77 -32.99
C LYS A 225 10.45 1.70 -34.52
N ARG A 226 9.41 1.29 -35.27
CA ARG A 226 9.35 1.52 -36.73
C ARG A 226 8.43 2.72 -37.01
N GLY A 227 8.95 3.72 -37.73
CA GLY A 227 8.29 5.00 -37.99
C GLY A 227 7.29 4.96 -39.16
N PHE A 228 6.23 5.77 -39.05
CA PHE A 228 5.26 6.06 -40.10
C PHE A 228 5.82 7.07 -41.13
N SER A 229 5.64 6.81 -42.42
CA SER A 229 5.78 7.79 -43.51
C SER A 229 4.43 8.48 -43.80
N ILE A 230 4.38 9.76 -43.42
CA ILE A 230 3.56 10.92 -43.85
C ILE A 230 2.46 10.67 -44.92
N TRP A 231 1.23 11.15 -44.62
CA TRP A 231 0.36 11.82 -45.62
C TRP A 231 -0.48 12.97 -45.01
N PRO A 232 -0.86 14.01 -45.80
CA PRO A 232 -0.89 15.40 -45.37
C PRO A 232 -2.29 15.96 -45.07
N GLY A 233 -2.37 16.92 -44.15
CA GLY A 233 -3.58 17.69 -43.92
C GLY A 233 -3.59 18.49 -42.63
N SER A 234 -2.59 19.35 -42.40
CA SER A 234 -2.62 20.34 -41.32
C SER A 234 -2.33 21.73 -41.89
N LEU A 235 -3.32 22.60 -41.73
CA LEU A 235 -3.24 24.04 -41.90
C LEU A 235 -2.64 24.66 -40.63
N LEU A 236 -1.60 25.49 -40.85
CA LEU A 236 -1.11 26.62 -40.03
C LEU A 236 -0.36 26.30 -38.72
N SER A 237 0.74 26.95 -38.34
CA SER A 237 1.69 27.88 -39.00
C SER A 237 2.84 28.15 -38.03
N ASN A 238 4.04 28.44 -38.57
CA ASN A 238 5.21 29.10 -37.97
C ASN A 238 6.08 28.23 -37.01
N MET A 239 7.41 28.13 -37.13
CA MET A 239 8.42 29.05 -37.65
C MET A 239 9.76 28.29 -37.90
N LEU A 240 10.46 28.65 -39.00
CA LEU A 240 11.94 28.66 -39.22
C LEU A 240 12.82 27.43 -38.89
N LEU A 241 13.86 27.03 -39.61
CA LEU A 241 14.49 27.39 -40.89
C LEU A 241 15.64 26.37 -41.04
N LYS A 242 15.74 25.63 -42.17
CA LYS A 242 16.95 25.48 -43.00
C LYS A 242 16.85 24.33 -44.00
N THR A 243 16.92 24.76 -45.24
CA THR A 243 17.03 24.10 -46.53
C THR A 243 18.38 23.41 -46.71
N GLU A 244 18.41 22.27 -47.41
CA GLU A 244 19.42 21.86 -48.40
C GLU A 244 18.91 20.54 -49.06
N THR A 245 18.26 20.64 -50.24
CA THR A 245 18.75 20.32 -51.61
C THR A 245 18.45 18.89 -52.09
N LEU A 246 17.52 18.81 -53.05
CA LEU A 246 17.18 17.70 -53.97
C LEU A 246 18.35 17.40 -54.95
N PRO A 247 18.41 16.22 -55.62
CA PRO A 247 17.64 15.91 -56.86
C PRO A 247 17.04 14.47 -56.87
N SER A 248 15.76 14.24 -57.17
CA SER A 248 15.06 14.20 -58.48
C SER A 248 15.42 13.01 -59.40
N LYS A 249 14.37 12.41 -59.98
CA LYS A 249 14.24 11.46 -61.12
C LYS A 249 13.74 10.07 -60.72
N ASP A 250 12.79 9.42 -61.40
CA ASP A 250 11.96 9.73 -62.57
C ASP A 250 10.71 8.83 -62.49
N GLU A 251 9.67 9.23 -63.22
CA GLU A 251 8.36 8.58 -63.39
C GLU A 251 8.46 7.16 -63.96
N ASP A 252 7.51 6.28 -63.59
CA ASP A 252 6.76 5.54 -64.62
C ASP A 252 5.45 4.93 -64.10
N ASN A 253 4.42 5.07 -64.93
CA ASN A 253 3.06 4.58 -64.77
C ASN A 253 2.99 3.05 -64.91
N ASN A 254 2.19 2.37 -64.07
CA ASN A 254 1.21 1.41 -64.60
C ASN A 254 0.17 0.99 -63.55
N SER A 255 -1.10 1.10 -63.96
CA SER A 255 -2.26 0.53 -63.30
C SER A 255 -2.35 -0.95 -63.63
N GLU A 256 -2.25 -1.83 -62.64
CA GLU A 256 -2.78 -3.19 -62.72
C GLU A 256 -3.11 -3.73 -61.33
N THR A 257 -4.33 -4.22 -61.20
CA THR A 257 -4.91 -4.94 -60.06
C THR A 257 -4.00 -6.05 -59.54
N LYS A 258 -3.61 -6.01 -58.27
CA LYS A 258 -3.04 -7.16 -57.54
C LYS A 258 -3.52 -7.22 -56.10
N ASP A 259 -3.83 -8.46 -55.73
CA ASP A 259 -4.10 -9.01 -54.42
C ASP A 259 -3.46 -8.26 -53.25
N VAL A 260 -4.27 -7.94 -52.24
CA VAL A 260 -3.78 -7.63 -50.90
C VAL A 260 -3.23 -8.92 -50.31
N LYS A 261 -1.98 -9.24 -50.62
CA LYS A 261 -1.15 -10.08 -49.76
C LYS A 261 -1.03 -9.36 -48.42
N GLN A 262 -1.51 -10.02 -47.36
CA GLN A 262 -1.07 -9.74 -45.99
C GLN A 262 0.45 -9.83 -45.96
N ASP A 263 1.13 -8.69 -45.87
CA ASP A 263 2.56 -8.66 -45.59
C ASP A 263 2.71 -8.84 -44.07
N SER A 264 3.12 -10.04 -43.66
CA SER A 264 3.43 -10.38 -42.29
C SER A 264 4.67 -9.60 -41.85
N GLY A 265 4.51 -8.59 -41.00
CA GLY A 265 5.61 -7.84 -40.40
C GLY A 265 6.57 -8.75 -39.65
N GLN A 266 7.77 -8.94 -40.19
CA GLN A 266 8.79 -9.83 -39.63
C GLN A 266 9.44 -9.21 -38.38
N LEU A 267 9.50 -9.94 -37.26
CA LEU A 267 10.23 -9.55 -36.03
C LEU A 267 11.66 -9.10 -36.36
N LYS A 268 12.17 -8.07 -35.66
CA LYS A 268 13.56 -7.58 -35.74
C LYS A 268 14.20 -7.64 -34.36
N GLY A 269 15.45 -8.05 -34.30
CA GLY A 269 16.21 -8.08 -33.05
C GLY A 269 16.53 -6.68 -32.53
N PHE A 270 16.71 -6.56 -31.22
CA PHE A 270 17.06 -5.30 -30.55
C PHE A 270 17.83 -5.56 -29.25
N TYR A 271 18.53 -4.52 -28.78
CA TYR A 271 19.21 -4.49 -27.48
C TYR A 271 18.95 -3.13 -26.83
N GLU A 272 18.47 -3.14 -25.59
CA GLU A 272 18.15 -1.93 -24.83
C GLU A 272 18.65 -2.06 -23.40
N GLU A 273 19.18 -0.96 -22.85
CA GLU A 273 19.63 -0.86 -21.46
C GLU A 273 18.84 0.23 -20.73
N GLN A 274 18.51 -0.02 -19.46
CA GLN A 274 17.83 0.93 -18.59
C GLN A 274 18.60 1.04 -17.26
N PRO A 275 18.94 2.27 -16.81
CA PRO A 275 19.64 2.45 -15.55
C PRO A 275 18.71 2.13 -14.37
N ILE A 276 19.27 1.47 -13.35
CA ILE A 276 18.60 1.19 -12.07
C ILE A 276 19.54 1.45 -10.90
N THR A 277 18.98 1.69 -9.72
CA THR A 277 19.75 1.91 -8.49
C THR A 277 19.30 0.95 -7.40
N LYS A 278 20.23 0.23 -6.76
CA LYS A 278 19.94 -0.65 -5.62
C LYS A 278 20.54 -0.06 -4.35
N GLN A 279 19.76 -0.09 -3.27
CA GLN A 279 20.27 0.19 -1.93
C GLN A 279 20.92 -1.08 -1.38
N VAL A 280 22.17 -0.97 -0.96
CA VAL A 280 22.96 -2.06 -0.39
C VAL A 280 23.39 -1.68 1.01
N THR A 281 23.15 -2.58 1.96
CA THR A 281 23.61 -2.42 3.33
C THR A 281 25.09 -2.80 3.43
N ILE A 282 25.92 -1.82 3.77
CA ILE A 282 27.34 -2.01 4.08
C ILE A 282 27.49 -2.11 5.59
N GLN A 283 28.16 -3.16 6.03
CA GLN A 283 28.57 -3.34 7.41
C GLN A 283 29.88 -2.59 7.64
N ASN A 284 29.86 -1.70 8.62
CA ASN A 284 30.98 -0.93 9.12
C ASN A 284 31.16 -1.25 10.61
N SER A 285 32.19 -0.72 11.23
CA SER A 285 32.48 -0.92 12.65
C SER A 285 32.98 0.35 13.32
N ALA A 286 32.64 0.51 14.59
CA ALA A 286 33.25 1.49 15.47
C ALA A 286 33.77 0.77 16.71
N THR A 287 35.08 0.84 16.94
CA THR A 287 35.73 0.28 18.12
C THR A 287 36.02 1.41 19.10
N VAL A 288 35.60 1.22 20.35
CA VAL A 288 35.93 2.13 21.44
C VAL A 288 36.79 1.40 22.47
N SER A 289 37.92 2.00 22.83
CA SER A 289 38.84 1.50 23.85
C SER A 289 39.01 2.54 24.95
N VAL A 290 38.86 2.14 26.20
CA VAL A 290 39.05 3.00 27.38
C VAL A 290 40.25 2.51 28.17
N THR A 291 41.17 3.42 28.44
CA THR A 291 42.33 3.18 29.30
C THR A 291 42.34 4.22 30.41
N LYS A 292 42.87 3.87 31.57
CA LYS A 292 43.06 4.82 32.67
C LYS A 292 44.50 5.31 32.69
N CYS A 293 44.69 6.63 32.64
CA CYS A 293 46.03 7.20 32.69
C CYS A 293 46.58 7.12 34.12
N PRO A 294 47.68 6.38 34.38
CA PRO A 294 48.19 6.19 35.75
C PRO A 294 48.71 7.48 36.40
N LYS A 295 49.05 8.50 35.60
CA LYS A 295 49.67 9.76 36.06
C LYS A 295 48.66 10.86 36.38
N THR A 296 47.52 10.88 35.69
CA THR A 296 46.52 11.97 35.80
C THR A 296 45.18 11.50 36.34
N ALA A 297 45.02 10.18 36.57
CA ALA A 297 43.77 9.54 36.97
C ALA A 297 42.60 9.67 35.95
N LYS A 298 42.78 10.39 34.84
CA LYS A 298 41.76 10.57 33.79
C LYS A 298 41.55 9.30 32.96
N TYR A 299 40.33 9.13 32.45
CA TYR A 299 40.02 8.15 31.42
C TYR A 299 40.42 8.69 30.04
N LEU A 300 41.15 7.88 29.28
CA LEU A 300 41.49 8.12 27.88
C LEU A 300 40.65 7.16 27.03
N LEU A 301 39.71 7.72 26.28
CA LEU A 301 38.83 7.00 25.38
C LEU A 301 39.32 7.21 23.94
N TYR A 302 39.67 6.12 23.28
CA TYR A 302 40.05 6.08 21.87
C TYR A 302 38.93 5.45 21.07
N LEU A 303 38.37 6.20 20.12
CA LEU A 303 37.36 5.74 19.18
C LEU A 303 37.98 5.62 17.80
N GLU A 304 37.78 4.49 17.14
CA GLU A 304 38.22 4.24 15.76
C GLU A 304 37.06 3.66 14.97
N THR A 305 36.87 4.10 13.74
CA THR A 305 35.83 3.57 12.85
C THR A 305 36.33 3.46 11.42
N ASP A 306 35.84 2.46 10.71
CA ASP A 306 36.09 2.23 9.28
C ASP A 306 35.17 3.05 8.35
N LEU A 307 34.39 3.98 8.91
CA LEU A 307 33.52 4.87 8.15
C LEU A 307 34.34 5.82 7.25
N PRO A 308 33.99 5.96 5.96
CA PRO A 308 34.69 6.87 5.06
C PRO A 308 34.21 8.31 5.21
N GLY A 309 35.08 9.28 4.90
CA GLY A 309 34.74 10.70 4.81
C GLY A 309 34.83 11.46 6.13
N GLU A 310 34.18 12.64 6.18
CA GLU A 310 34.13 13.50 7.36
C GLU A 310 33.06 12.97 8.35
N VAL A 311 33.52 12.35 9.44
CA VAL A 311 32.63 11.78 10.47
C VAL A 311 32.65 12.67 11.70
N VAL A 312 31.47 13.17 12.09
CA VAL A 312 31.29 13.95 13.31
C VAL A 312 30.80 13.04 14.42
N LEU A 313 31.56 12.97 15.51
CA LEU A 313 31.10 12.35 16.75
C LEU A 313 30.22 13.33 17.51
N HIS A 314 28.96 12.98 17.74
CA HIS A 314 28.08 13.70 18.65
C HIS A 314 28.04 12.96 19.98
N TRP A 315 28.53 13.60 21.05
CA TRP A 315 28.81 12.88 22.29
C TRP A 315 28.57 13.72 23.54
N GLY A 316 28.45 13.02 24.66
CA GLY A 316 28.29 13.54 26.01
C GLY A 316 28.71 12.50 27.04
N VAL A 317 28.55 12.85 28.31
CA VAL A 317 28.84 11.97 29.46
C VAL A 317 27.62 11.87 30.37
N CYS A 318 27.57 10.84 31.22
CA CYS A 318 26.57 10.74 32.28
C CYS A 318 27.22 10.43 33.63
N ARG A 319 26.61 10.90 34.72
CA ARG A 319 27.10 10.68 36.10
C ARG A 319 26.49 9.45 36.77
N ASP A 320 25.44 8.90 36.20
CA ASP A 320 24.66 7.78 36.74
C ASP A 320 24.10 6.88 35.62
N ASP A 321 23.42 5.79 36.04
CA ASP A 321 22.77 4.83 35.14
C ASP A 321 21.51 5.39 34.46
N ALA A 322 21.09 6.62 34.78
CA ALA A 322 19.94 7.26 34.13
C ALA A 322 20.25 7.77 32.72
N LYS A 323 21.53 7.71 32.29
CA LYS A 323 22.00 8.04 30.92
C LYS A 323 21.60 9.43 30.44
N ASN A 324 21.48 10.38 31.35
CA ASN A 324 21.24 11.78 31.01
C ASN A 324 22.51 12.39 30.39
N TRP A 325 22.37 13.02 29.22
CA TRP A 325 23.49 13.65 28.52
C TRP A 325 23.94 14.92 29.26
N GLU A 326 25.21 14.96 29.62
CA GLU A 326 25.91 16.13 30.18
C GLU A 326 27.13 16.48 29.33
N ILE A 327 27.53 17.76 29.37
CA ILE A 327 28.75 18.25 28.74
C ILE A 327 29.88 18.14 29.78
N PRO A 328 30.99 17.41 29.50
CA PRO A 328 32.11 17.32 30.42
C PRO A 328 32.83 18.67 30.56
N SER A 329 33.65 18.83 31.58
CA SER A 329 34.46 20.04 31.78
C SER A 329 35.52 20.22 30.68
N SER A 330 35.79 21.48 30.28
CA SER A 330 36.89 21.81 29.35
C SER A 330 38.27 21.46 29.94
N PRO A 331 39.30 21.15 29.12
CA PRO A 331 39.39 21.33 27.67
C PRO A 331 38.79 20.17 26.87
N HIS A 332 38.09 20.50 25.78
CA HIS A 332 37.56 19.54 24.80
C HIS A 332 38.59 19.28 23.68
N PRO A 333 38.46 18.17 22.92
CA PRO A 333 39.29 17.94 21.73
C PRO A 333 39.23 19.11 20.73
N PRO A 334 40.27 19.30 19.89
CA PRO A 334 40.24 20.28 18.79
C PRO A 334 39.00 20.09 17.90
N GLU A 335 38.52 21.17 17.28
CA GLU A 335 37.34 21.16 16.39
C GLU A 335 36.03 20.67 17.06
N THR A 336 35.95 20.81 18.39
CA THR A 336 34.72 20.52 19.14
C THR A 336 33.81 21.75 19.21
N THR A 337 32.53 21.57 18.86
CA THR A 337 31.49 22.59 18.99
C THR A 337 30.41 22.17 19.98
N VAL A 338 29.85 23.14 20.71
CA VAL A 338 28.73 22.88 21.64
C VAL A 338 27.43 22.85 20.85
N PHE A 339 26.68 21.76 20.96
CA PHE A 339 25.40 21.59 20.29
C PHE A 339 24.24 21.70 21.28
N LYS A 340 23.39 22.71 21.09
CA LYS A 340 22.16 22.96 21.86
C LYS A 340 22.35 22.95 23.40
N ASN A 341 23.54 23.30 23.90
CA ASN A 341 23.91 23.27 25.32
C ASN A 341 23.65 21.93 26.02
N LYS A 342 23.62 20.81 25.29
CA LYS A 342 23.36 19.47 25.86
C LYS A 342 24.38 18.42 25.46
N ALA A 343 25.15 18.66 24.41
CA ALA A 343 26.11 17.71 23.87
C ALA A 343 27.22 18.43 23.11
N LEU A 344 28.29 17.70 22.80
CA LEU A 344 29.42 18.14 22.02
C LEU A 344 29.40 17.49 20.63
N GLN A 345 29.95 18.18 19.64
CA GLN A 345 30.21 17.65 18.29
C GLN A 345 31.68 17.82 17.97
N THR A 346 32.39 16.72 17.75
CA THR A 346 33.82 16.69 17.46
C THR A 346 34.05 16.01 16.12
N MET A 347 34.79 16.64 15.22
CA MET A 347 35.21 16.02 13.95
C MET A 347 36.30 14.96 14.24
N LEU A 348 36.09 13.73 13.75
CA LEU A 348 37.08 12.66 13.87
C LEU A 348 38.22 12.87 12.87
N GLN A 349 39.44 12.53 13.28
CA GLN A 349 40.64 12.70 12.46
C GLN A 349 40.79 11.51 11.50
N PRO A 350 41.04 11.72 10.19
CA PRO A 350 41.30 10.65 9.24
C PRO A 350 42.53 9.80 9.64
N ASN A 351 42.44 8.48 9.48
CA ASN A 351 43.56 7.59 9.77
C ASN A 351 44.63 7.64 8.66
N ASP A 352 45.91 7.41 9.03
CA ASP A 352 47.06 7.34 8.12
C ASP A 352 46.93 6.14 7.16
N GLY A 353 46.23 6.35 6.04
CA GLY A 353 45.91 5.31 5.07
C GLY A 353 44.59 5.52 4.33
N GLY A 354 43.77 6.49 4.76
CA GLY A 354 42.51 6.87 4.09
C GLY A 354 41.33 5.92 4.35
N ASN A 355 41.55 4.82 5.08
CA ASN A 355 40.49 3.93 5.56
C ASN A 355 40.14 4.29 7.01
N GLY A 356 39.02 4.98 7.19
CA GLY A 356 38.47 5.28 8.50
C GLY A 356 38.99 6.55 9.16
N CYS A 357 38.49 6.80 10.37
CA CYS A 357 38.84 7.94 11.20
C CYS A 357 38.86 7.55 12.69
N SER A 358 39.54 8.36 13.49
CA SER A 358 39.71 8.13 14.91
C SER A 358 39.63 9.42 15.73
N GLY A 359 39.39 9.28 17.03
CA GLY A 359 39.33 10.39 17.98
C GLY A 359 39.81 9.96 19.36
N LEU A 360 40.50 10.87 20.04
CA LEU A 360 40.98 10.66 21.41
C LEU A 360 40.30 11.67 22.35
N PHE A 361 39.68 11.16 23.41
CA PHE A 361 38.89 11.92 24.36
C PHE A 361 39.44 11.70 25.77
N SER A 362 39.67 12.78 26.52
CA SER A 362 40.09 12.72 27.92
C SER A 362 38.92 13.11 28.82
N LEU A 363 38.56 12.24 29.76
CA LEU A 363 37.42 12.42 30.67
C LEU A 363 37.87 12.31 32.14
N ASP A 364 37.20 13.06 33.02
CA ASP A 364 37.44 13.01 34.46
C ASP A 364 36.78 11.76 35.09
N GLU A 365 37.25 11.34 36.28
CA GLU A 365 36.78 10.11 36.95
C GLU A 365 35.34 10.17 37.47
N GLU A 366 34.72 11.35 37.48
CA GLU A 366 33.39 11.59 38.04
C GLU A 366 32.23 11.07 37.16
N PHE A 367 32.51 10.58 35.96
CA PHE A 367 31.51 10.11 35.01
C PHE A 367 31.36 8.59 35.02
N ALA A 368 30.11 8.13 35.00
CA ALA A 368 29.77 6.71 34.95
C ALA A 368 29.86 6.14 33.52
N GLY A 369 29.54 6.96 32.51
CA GLY A 369 29.54 6.51 31.13
C GLY A 369 29.70 7.61 30.08
N PHE A 370 30.09 7.17 28.88
CA PHE A 370 30.25 7.99 27.69
C PHE A 370 29.17 7.62 26.67
N LEU A 371 28.41 8.62 26.22
CA LEU A 371 27.30 8.48 25.30
C LEU A 371 27.66 9.12 23.96
N PHE A 372 27.40 8.44 22.84
CA PHE A 372 27.65 9.03 21.54
C PHE A 372 26.74 8.50 20.43
N VAL A 373 26.71 9.23 19.32
CA VAL A 373 26.19 8.83 18.01
C VAL A 373 27.11 9.39 16.93
N LEU A 374 27.20 8.71 15.78
CA LEU A 374 28.06 9.14 14.67
C LEU A 374 27.21 9.83 13.60
N LYS A 375 27.66 10.99 13.11
CA LYS A 375 27.00 11.78 12.08
C LYS A 375 27.88 11.85 10.84
N LEU A 376 27.34 11.43 9.70
CA LEU A 376 28.07 11.41 8.42
C LEU A 376 27.82 12.66 7.56
N ASN A 377 26.61 13.23 7.63
CA ASN A 377 26.20 14.44 6.92
C ASN A 377 25.01 15.09 7.66
N GLU A 378 24.42 16.17 7.12
CA GLU A 378 23.33 16.89 7.81
C GLU A 378 22.07 16.04 8.11
N GLY A 379 21.86 14.91 7.41
CA GLY A 379 20.68 14.06 7.54
C GLY A 379 20.92 12.65 8.08
N THR A 380 22.16 12.16 8.16
CA THR A 380 22.46 10.75 8.49
C THR A 380 23.12 10.60 9.86
N TRP A 381 22.43 9.90 10.78
CA TRP A 381 22.90 9.57 12.13
C TRP A 381 22.95 8.04 12.30
N LEU A 382 24.09 7.53 12.74
CA LEU A 382 24.27 6.11 13.05
C LEU A 382 24.10 5.89 14.56
N LYS A 383 23.27 4.91 14.90
CA LYS A 383 22.88 4.53 16.26
C LYS A 383 23.08 3.02 16.47
N CYS A 384 23.29 2.59 17.71
CA CYS A 384 23.40 1.19 18.07
C CYS A 384 22.01 0.57 18.26
N LYS A 385 21.54 -0.25 17.31
CA LYS A 385 20.22 -0.92 17.38
C LYS A 385 19.07 0.05 17.74
N GLY A 386 19.08 1.26 17.18
CA GLY A 386 18.09 2.32 17.43
C GLY A 386 18.35 3.22 18.64
N ASN A 387 19.35 2.89 19.49
CA ASN A 387 19.71 3.64 20.69
C ASN A 387 21.08 4.35 20.55
N ASP A 388 21.34 5.33 21.40
CA ASP A 388 22.66 5.97 21.48
C ASP A 388 23.71 4.96 21.97
N PHE A 389 24.96 5.04 21.47
CA PHE A 389 26.05 4.19 21.95
C PHE A 389 26.37 4.56 23.40
N TYR A 390 26.64 3.55 24.23
CA TYR A 390 27.00 3.73 25.64
C TYR A 390 28.27 2.95 25.96
N VAL A 391 29.25 3.63 26.56
CA VAL A 391 30.52 3.06 26.98
C VAL A 391 30.70 3.30 28.47
N PRO A 392 30.72 2.25 29.31
CA PRO A 392 30.93 2.39 30.75
C PRO A 392 32.38 2.81 31.04
N LEU A 393 32.55 3.80 31.94
CA LEU A 393 33.87 4.31 32.35
C LEU A 393 34.30 3.77 33.72
N SER A 394 33.35 3.29 34.53
CA SER A 394 33.59 2.74 35.86
C SER A 394 33.31 1.24 35.90
N THR A 395 34.21 0.43 36.46
CA THR A 395 33.91 -0.96 36.82
C THR A 395 33.08 -1.01 38.10
N SER A 396 31.76 -0.79 38.01
CA SER A 396 30.83 -1.36 38.97
C SER A 396 30.51 -2.79 38.54
N SER A 397 30.75 -3.73 39.45
CA SER A 397 30.56 -5.16 39.27
C SER A 397 29.08 -5.52 39.05
N SER A 398 28.71 -5.90 37.84
CA SER A 398 27.63 -6.87 37.57
C SER A 398 27.75 -7.41 36.14
N LEU A 399 28.63 -8.40 35.96
CA LEU A 399 28.59 -9.27 34.77
C LEU A 399 27.32 -10.13 34.82
N PRO A 400 26.52 -10.21 33.74
CA PRO A 400 25.60 -11.31 33.52
C PRO A 400 26.40 -12.55 33.09
N THR A 401 26.25 -13.64 33.84
CA THR A 401 26.87 -14.94 33.55
C THR A 401 26.37 -15.50 32.22
N GLN A 402 27.29 -15.75 31.28
CA GLN A 402 27.06 -16.62 30.11
C GLN A 402 27.24 -18.09 30.52
N PRO A 403 26.46 -19.05 29.95
CA PRO A 403 26.58 -20.47 30.25
C PRO A 403 27.76 -21.10 29.49
N GLY A 404 28.67 -21.75 30.23
CA GLY A 404 29.83 -22.45 29.67
C GLY A 404 29.51 -23.88 29.20
N GLN A 405 30.07 -24.25 28.04
CA GLN A 405 30.31 -25.63 27.62
C GLN A 405 31.62 -26.16 28.22
N GLY A 406 31.63 -27.45 28.61
CA GLY A 406 32.85 -28.28 28.57
C GLY A 406 32.98 -29.37 29.65
N GLN A 407 32.68 -30.63 29.27
CA GLN A 407 33.43 -31.91 29.47
C GLN A 407 33.93 -32.28 30.90
N SER A 408 34.02 -33.53 31.40
CA SER A 408 33.82 -34.92 30.97
C SER A 408 34.14 -35.85 32.19
N GLU A 409 33.86 -37.16 32.06
CA GLU A 409 34.28 -38.31 32.91
C GLU A 409 33.42 -38.61 34.17
N GLY A 410 32.92 -39.83 34.42
CA GLY A 410 32.98 -41.10 33.70
C GLY A 410 32.21 -42.24 34.40
N VAL A 411 31.98 -43.35 33.66
CA VAL A 411 32.03 -44.78 34.07
C VAL A 411 30.99 -45.25 35.13
N LEU A 412 30.07 -46.23 34.96
CA LEU A 412 30.15 -47.65 34.54
C LEU A 412 28.71 -48.27 34.48
N ALA A 413 28.44 -49.18 33.52
CA ALA A 413 27.59 -50.42 33.52
C ALA A 413 26.16 -50.42 34.13
N SER A 414 25.16 -51.23 33.75
CA SER A 414 24.87 -52.28 32.75
C SER A 414 23.42 -52.77 33.02
N GLY A 415 22.69 -53.31 32.02
CA GLY A 415 21.71 -54.38 32.29
C GLY A 415 20.22 -54.13 31.94
N LYS A 416 19.84 -54.62 30.76
CA LYS A 416 18.62 -55.36 30.32
C LYS A 416 17.31 -55.43 31.17
N ASP A 417 16.24 -55.30 30.38
CA ASP A 417 14.93 -56.02 30.33
C ASP A 417 13.92 -55.91 31.50
N ALA A 418 12.72 -55.37 31.22
CA ALA A 418 11.43 -56.09 31.24
C ALA A 418 10.20 -55.13 31.38
N GLU A 419 9.12 -55.51 30.72
CA GLU A 419 7.79 -54.89 30.68
C GLU A 419 7.07 -54.82 32.04
N GLY A 420 6.14 -53.87 32.18
CA GLY A 420 5.13 -53.87 33.25
C GLY A 420 4.39 -52.54 33.41
N ASN A 421 3.08 -52.59 33.14
CA ASN A 421 2.04 -51.56 33.32
C ASN A 421 2.22 -50.60 34.51
N GLU A 422 1.82 -49.33 34.35
CA GLU A 422 0.83 -48.69 35.23
C GLU A 422 0.39 -47.31 34.71
N GLU A 423 -0.84 -47.29 34.20
CA GLU A 423 -1.61 -46.14 33.76
C GLU A 423 -2.31 -45.49 34.97
N VAL A 424 -1.56 -44.89 35.91
CA VAL A 424 -2.13 -44.07 36.99
C VAL A 424 -1.09 -43.04 37.45
N SER A 425 -1.12 -41.80 36.92
CA SER A 425 -0.42 -40.65 37.56
C SER A 425 -0.65 -39.28 36.87
N ARG A 426 -1.39 -39.17 35.76
CA ARG A 426 -1.49 -37.87 35.03
C ARG A 426 -2.61 -36.93 35.51
N THR A 427 -3.55 -37.42 36.32
CA THR A 427 -4.65 -36.60 36.85
C THR A 427 -4.34 -35.97 38.21
N ALA A 428 -3.45 -36.57 39.02
CA ALA A 428 -3.10 -36.03 40.34
C ALA A 428 -2.22 -34.75 40.26
N TYR A 429 -1.33 -34.68 39.27
CA TYR A 429 -0.40 -33.55 39.11
C TYR A 429 -1.07 -32.28 38.58
N THR A 430 -2.12 -32.44 37.75
CA THR A 430 -2.91 -31.30 37.24
C THR A 430 -3.82 -30.71 38.31
N ASP A 431 -4.34 -31.53 39.24
CA ASP A 431 -5.21 -31.07 40.32
C ASP A 431 -4.42 -30.35 41.43
N GLU A 432 -3.19 -30.78 41.75
CA GLU A 432 -2.30 -30.06 42.67
C GLU A 432 -1.93 -28.66 42.17
N ILE A 433 -1.64 -28.51 40.87
CA ILE A 433 -1.30 -27.21 40.27
C ILE A 433 -2.53 -26.28 40.28
N ILE A 434 -3.73 -26.80 40.04
CA ILE A 434 -4.97 -26.02 40.05
C ILE A 434 -5.31 -25.54 41.47
N ASP A 435 -5.10 -26.37 42.50
CA ASP A 435 -5.34 -25.99 43.89
C ASP A 435 -4.27 -25.06 44.46
N GLU A 436 -3.00 -25.16 44.03
CA GLU A 436 -1.96 -24.17 44.34
C GLU A 436 -2.28 -22.80 43.74
N ILE A 437 -2.73 -22.74 42.47
CA ILE A 437 -3.16 -21.50 41.82
C ILE A 437 -4.36 -20.88 42.58
N ARG A 438 -5.32 -21.71 43.02
CA ARG A 438 -6.49 -21.23 43.76
C ARG A 438 -6.12 -20.69 45.15
N ASN A 439 -5.15 -21.30 45.83
CA ASN A 439 -4.63 -20.81 47.11
C ASN A 439 -3.80 -19.53 46.96
N LEU A 440 -3.03 -19.38 45.87
CA LEU A 440 -2.28 -18.17 45.57
C LEU A 440 -3.22 -16.97 45.32
N VAL A 441 -4.32 -17.19 44.59
CA VAL A 441 -5.31 -16.16 44.28
C VAL A 441 -6.14 -15.77 45.51
N ASN A 442 -6.48 -16.73 46.38
CA ASN A 442 -7.18 -16.43 47.64
C ASN A 442 -6.30 -15.67 48.65
N GLY A 443 -4.98 -15.90 48.66
CA GLY A 443 -4.03 -15.14 49.50
C GLY A 443 -3.92 -13.66 49.12
N ILE A 444 -4.24 -13.29 47.88
CA ILE A 444 -4.16 -11.90 47.39
C ILE A 444 -5.44 -11.10 47.75
N SER A 445 -6.56 -11.78 48.04
CA SER A 445 -7.85 -11.11 48.30
C SER A 445 -8.12 -10.75 49.76
N SER A 446 -7.24 -11.08 50.71
CA SER A 446 -7.36 -10.61 52.10
C SER A 446 -6.06 -10.04 52.64
N GLU A 447 -5.87 -8.72 52.54
CA GLU A 447 -5.52 -7.88 53.69
C GLU A 447 -5.38 -6.40 53.30
N LYS A 448 -5.98 -5.54 54.12
CA LYS A 448 -5.96 -4.09 54.00
C LYS A 448 -4.67 -3.53 54.63
N VAL A 449 -3.94 -2.74 53.83
CA VAL A 449 -3.14 -1.55 54.19
C VAL A 449 -1.84 -1.79 54.99
N ARG A 450 -0.68 -1.71 54.31
CA ARG A 450 0.24 -0.54 54.37
C ARG A 450 1.37 -0.61 53.33
N GLN A 451 1.88 0.57 53.01
CA GLN A 451 2.78 0.95 51.92
C GLN A 451 4.18 0.32 51.93
N THR A 452 4.77 0.37 50.72
CA THR A 452 6.21 0.38 50.35
C THR A 452 6.91 -0.97 50.17
N LYS A 453 7.55 -1.12 48.99
CA LYS A 453 8.31 -2.26 48.41
C LYS A 453 7.42 -3.29 47.68
N THR A 454 7.65 -3.64 46.42
CA THR A 454 8.76 -3.41 45.49
C THR A 454 8.25 -3.66 44.07
N LYS A 455 8.57 -2.77 43.12
CA LYS A 455 8.31 -2.97 41.67
C LYS A 455 8.94 -4.28 41.16
N GLU A 456 10.06 -4.67 41.76
CA GLU A 456 10.77 -5.92 41.50
C GLU A 456 9.94 -7.17 41.86
N ALA A 457 9.05 -7.11 42.84
CA ALA A 457 8.19 -8.24 43.18
C ALA A 457 7.08 -8.44 42.14
N GLN A 458 6.56 -7.35 41.55
CA GLN A 458 5.59 -7.43 40.45
C GLN A 458 6.24 -7.87 39.14
N GLU A 459 7.45 -7.41 38.83
CA GLU A 459 8.21 -7.84 37.65
C GLU A 459 8.66 -9.31 37.75
N SER A 460 9.08 -9.77 38.94
CA SER A 460 9.40 -11.17 39.18
C SER A 460 8.18 -12.08 38.99
N ILE A 461 7.00 -11.67 39.47
CA ILE A 461 5.76 -12.43 39.27
C ILE A 461 5.37 -12.45 37.78
N LEU A 462 5.52 -11.32 37.07
CA LEU A 462 5.22 -11.26 35.64
C LEU A 462 6.15 -12.15 34.80
N GLN A 463 7.46 -12.15 35.11
CA GLN A 463 8.44 -13.00 34.43
C GLN A 463 8.20 -14.49 34.70
N GLU A 464 7.80 -14.86 35.92
CA GLU A 464 7.44 -16.24 36.26
C GLU A 464 6.19 -16.69 35.47
N ILE A 465 5.18 -15.80 35.33
CA ILE A 465 3.97 -16.05 34.54
C ILE A 465 4.30 -16.19 33.05
N GLU A 466 5.14 -15.31 32.49
CA GLU A 466 5.55 -15.38 31.08
C GLU A 466 6.38 -16.63 30.78
N LYS A 467 7.26 -17.04 31.71
CA LYS A 467 8.03 -18.28 31.60
C LYS A 467 7.14 -19.52 31.64
N LEU A 468 6.19 -19.58 32.58
CA LEU A 468 5.23 -20.68 32.69
C LEU A 468 4.28 -20.73 31.47
N ALA A 469 3.90 -19.57 30.93
CA ALA A 469 3.12 -19.50 29.70
C ALA A 469 3.92 -19.98 28.49
N ALA A 470 5.22 -19.66 28.39
CA ALA A 470 6.10 -20.14 27.32
C ALA A 470 6.36 -21.65 27.40
N GLU A 471 6.51 -22.22 28.60
CA GLU A 471 6.63 -23.67 28.80
C GLU A 471 5.33 -24.40 28.43
N ALA A 472 4.16 -23.87 28.83
CA ALA A 472 2.86 -24.40 28.41
C ALA A 472 2.69 -24.35 26.88
N TYR A 473 3.16 -23.27 26.23
CA TYR A 473 3.09 -23.11 24.78
C TYR A 473 4.04 -24.05 24.02
N SER A 474 5.20 -24.38 24.62
CA SER A 474 6.15 -25.35 24.04
C SER A 474 5.65 -26.79 24.13
N ILE A 475 4.97 -27.15 25.23
CA ILE A 475 4.37 -28.48 25.41
C ILE A 475 3.21 -28.71 24.42
N PHE A 476 2.44 -27.65 24.12
CA PHE A 476 1.30 -27.73 23.20
C PHE A 476 1.72 -27.89 21.72
N ARG A 477 2.96 -27.55 21.35
CA ARG A 477 3.46 -27.61 19.97
C ARG A 477 4.25 -28.88 19.62
N SER A 478 4.70 -29.64 20.62
CA SER A 478 5.50 -30.87 20.42
C SER A 478 4.69 -32.17 20.41
N SER A 479 3.35 -32.10 20.55
CA SER A 479 2.49 -33.28 20.62
C SER A 479 1.24 -33.10 19.74
N ILE A 480 1.41 -33.25 18.43
CA ILE A 480 0.30 -33.67 17.56
C ILE A 480 0.48 -35.18 17.33
N PRO A 481 -0.35 -36.04 17.95
CA PRO A 481 -0.43 -37.44 17.57
C PRO A 481 -1.21 -37.55 16.26
N THR A 482 -0.59 -38.20 15.28
CA THR A 482 -1.24 -38.75 14.11
C THR A 482 -2.29 -39.77 14.57
N PHE A 483 -3.58 -39.53 14.31
CA PHE A 483 -4.62 -40.54 14.46
C PHE A 483 -5.14 -40.96 13.08
N THR A 484 -4.89 -42.22 12.76
CA THR A 484 -5.59 -43.04 11.75
C THR A 484 -6.74 -43.78 12.41
N GLU A 485 -7.94 -43.72 11.82
CA GLU A 485 -9.00 -44.76 11.84
C GLU A 485 -10.07 -44.32 10.82
N GLU A 486 -10.20 -44.99 9.67
CA GLU A 486 -11.02 -46.18 9.36
C GLU A 486 -12.54 -45.97 9.32
N SER A 487 -13.01 -45.89 8.07
CA SER A 487 -14.32 -46.17 7.46
C SER A 487 -15.60 -46.30 8.29
N VAL A 488 -16.55 -45.40 8.01
CA VAL A 488 -17.96 -45.76 7.82
C VAL A 488 -18.46 -45.13 6.51
N LEU A 489 -18.94 -45.98 5.61
CA LEU A 489 -19.51 -45.66 4.31
C LEU A 489 -20.86 -44.95 4.46
N GLU A 490 -21.02 -43.78 3.84
CA GLU A 490 -22.32 -43.31 3.31
C GLU A 490 -22.12 -42.23 2.22
N SER A 491 -22.38 -42.64 0.98
CA SER A 491 -22.63 -41.92 -0.29
C SER A 491 -21.90 -40.60 -0.60
N GLU A 492 -21.04 -40.69 -1.61
CA GLU A 492 -20.25 -39.63 -2.24
C GLU A 492 -21.09 -38.50 -2.87
N VAL A 493 -20.76 -37.26 -2.50
CA VAL A 493 -20.86 -36.10 -3.40
C VAL A 493 -19.45 -35.52 -3.45
N GLU A 494 -18.76 -35.69 -4.58
CA GLU A 494 -17.41 -35.17 -4.81
C GLU A 494 -17.39 -33.65 -4.57
N LYS A 495 -16.79 -33.21 -3.45
CA LYS A 495 -16.42 -31.81 -3.25
C LYS A 495 -15.03 -31.60 -3.83
N ALA A 496 -14.97 -30.73 -4.84
CA ALA A 496 -13.73 -30.13 -5.33
C ALA A 496 -12.89 -29.58 -4.14
N PRO A 497 -11.55 -29.58 -4.24
CA PRO A 497 -10.69 -29.08 -3.18
C PRO A 497 -11.05 -27.63 -2.83
N PRO A 498 -11.01 -27.24 -1.54
CA PRO A 498 -11.42 -25.91 -1.12
C PRO A 498 -10.60 -24.85 -1.86
N ALA A 499 -11.29 -23.94 -2.53
CA ALA A 499 -10.67 -22.81 -3.23
C ALA A 499 -9.74 -22.07 -2.25
N LYS A 500 -8.48 -21.89 -2.64
CA LYS A 500 -7.50 -21.13 -1.86
C LYS A 500 -7.98 -19.68 -1.80
N ILE A 501 -8.60 -19.29 -0.69
CA ILE A 501 -9.16 -17.95 -0.49
C ILE A 501 -8.03 -16.93 -0.60
N CYS A 502 -8.10 -16.04 -1.58
CA CYS A 502 -7.18 -14.90 -1.66
C CYS A 502 -7.65 -13.87 -0.63
N SER A 503 -6.76 -13.46 0.29
CA SER A 503 -7.08 -12.44 1.29
C SER A 503 -7.66 -11.18 0.62
N GLY A 504 -8.67 -10.60 1.26
CA GLY A 504 -9.32 -9.36 0.84
C GLY A 504 -10.29 -9.42 -0.34
N THR A 505 -10.57 -10.61 -0.92
CA THR A 505 -11.57 -10.75 -2.03
C THR A 505 -12.66 -11.79 -1.81
N GLY A 506 -12.68 -12.43 -0.65
CA GLY A 506 -13.58 -13.54 -0.39
C GLY A 506 -13.41 -14.70 -1.38
N THR A 507 -14.50 -15.42 -1.61
CA THR A 507 -14.58 -16.60 -2.49
C THR A 507 -14.89 -16.25 -3.95
N GLY A 508 -15.31 -15.01 -4.21
CA GLY A 508 -15.84 -14.53 -5.47
C GLY A 508 -17.36 -14.70 -5.63
N HIS A 509 -18.03 -15.40 -4.72
CA HIS A 509 -19.49 -15.59 -4.74
C HIS A 509 -20.23 -14.58 -3.86
N GLU A 510 -19.51 -13.57 -3.35
CA GLU A 510 -20.08 -12.62 -2.42
C GLU A 510 -21.20 -11.78 -3.05
N ILE A 511 -22.25 -11.56 -2.27
CA ILE A 511 -23.32 -10.61 -2.54
C ILE A 511 -23.40 -9.72 -1.31
N LEU A 512 -23.00 -8.46 -1.49
CA LEU A 512 -22.87 -7.49 -0.42
C LEU A 512 -24.21 -6.78 -0.19
N LEU A 513 -24.58 -6.60 1.06
CA LEU A 513 -25.63 -5.68 1.49
C LEU A 513 -24.98 -4.48 2.19
N GLN A 514 -25.27 -3.26 1.75
CA GLN A 514 -25.05 -2.10 2.62
C GLN A 514 -26.16 -2.12 3.68
N GLY A 515 -25.79 -2.32 4.96
CA GLY A 515 -26.71 -2.57 6.07
C GLY A 515 -27.27 -1.31 6.75
N PHE A 516 -27.20 -0.16 6.09
CA PHE A 516 -27.64 1.13 6.62
C PHE A 516 -27.92 2.12 5.49
N ASN A 517 -28.58 3.22 5.84
CA ASN A 517 -28.74 4.40 5.00
C ASN A 517 -28.27 5.66 5.77
N TRP A 518 -28.38 6.83 5.15
CA TRP A 518 -27.90 8.07 5.78
C TRP A 518 -28.66 8.42 7.07
N GLU A 519 -29.92 7.99 7.19
CA GLU A 519 -30.83 8.31 8.29
C GLU A 519 -30.77 7.31 9.46
N SER A 520 -30.10 6.16 9.28
CA SER A 520 -30.01 5.09 10.28
C SER A 520 -29.52 5.56 11.65
N ASN A 521 -28.68 6.59 11.70
CA ASN A 521 -28.18 7.18 12.95
C ASN A 521 -29.29 7.79 13.83
N LYS A 522 -30.42 8.20 13.24
CA LYS A 522 -31.50 8.92 13.95
C LYS A 522 -32.31 8.03 14.88
N SER A 523 -32.25 6.72 14.68
CA SER A 523 -32.91 5.73 15.54
C SER A 523 -32.29 5.72 16.95
N GLY A 524 -30.98 5.90 17.07
CA GLY A 524 -30.26 5.72 18.34
C GLY A 524 -30.12 4.26 18.79
N ARG A 525 -30.67 3.30 18.03
CA ARG A 525 -30.67 1.86 18.33
C ARG A 525 -30.57 1.00 17.06
N TRP A 526 -29.93 1.52 16.03
CA TRP A 526 -29.77 0.87 14.73
C TRP A 526 -29.16 -0.53 14.82
N HIS A 527 -28.18 -0.73 15.71
CA HIS A 527 -27.57 -2.04 15.90
C HIS A 527 -28.61 -3.12 16.25
N MET A 528 -29.59 -2.77 17.09
CA MET A 528 -30.65 -3.69 17.50
C MET A 528 -31.70 -3.89 16.41
N GLU A 529 -32.09 -2.82 15.70
CA GLU A 529 -33.01 -2.92 14.56
C GLU A 529 -32.46 -3.82 13.44
N LEU A 530 -31.16 -3.69 13.15
CA LEU A 530 -30.51 -4.52 12.14
C LEU A 530 -30.33 -5.97 12.63
N LYS A 531 -30.10 -6.17 13.93
CA LYS A 531 -30.00 -7.51 14.55
C LYS A 531 -31.29 -8.30 14.35
N GLU A 532 -32.44 -7.65 14.54
CA GLU A 532 -33.77 -8.27 14.33
C GLU A 532 -33.99 -8.73 12.87
N LYS A 533 -33.28 -8.10 11.93
CA LYS A 533 -33.34 -8.42 10.48
C LYS A 533 -32.31 -9.45 10.03
N ALA A 534 -31.41 -9.93 10.90
CA ALA A 534 -30.29 -10.80 10.50
C ALA A 534 -30.76 -12.07 9.76
N ALA A 535 -31.73 -12.79 10.32
CA ALA A 535 -32.26 -14.02 9.72
C ALA A 535 -32.95 -13.75 8.37
N GLU A 536 -33.70 -12.64 8.28
CA GLU A 536 -34.34 -12.20 7.06
C GLU A 536 -33.31 -11.89 5.96
N ILE A 537 -32.26 -11.13 6.28
CA ILE A 537 -31.16 -10.79 5.36
C ILE A 537 -30.47 -12.05 4.85
N SER A 538 -30.10 -12.98 5.73
CA SER A 538 -29.48 -14.25 5.33
C SER A 538 -30.40 -15.06 4.41
N SER A 539 -31.71 -15.12 4.72
CA SER A 539 -32.69 -15.85 3.91
C SER A 539 -32.85 -15.30 2.47
N LEU A 540 -32.61 -14.01 2.27
CA LEU A 540 -32.62 -13.36 0.95
C LEU A 540 -31.40 -13.75 0.10
N GLY A 541 -30.38 -14.35 0.70
CA GLY A 541 -29.23 -14.93 0.00
C GLY A 541 -27.95 -14.09 0.06
N PHE A 542 -27.94 -12.97 0.79
CA PHE A 542 -26.73 -12.19 1.06
C PHE A 542 -25.68 -13.01 1.80
N THR A 543 -24.41 -12.69 1.55
CA THR A 543 -23.27 -13.40 2.16
C THR A 543 -22.40 -12.47 2.99
N VAL A 544 -22.41 -11.17 2.67
CA VAL A 544 -21.64 -10.14 3.36
C VAL A 544 -22.54 -8.94 3.64
N ILE A 545 -22.39 -8.33 4.81
CA ILE A 545 -23.05 -7.08 5.18
C ILE A 545 -22.02 -6.02 5.59
N TRP A 546 -22.17 -4.81 5.07
CA TRP A 546 -21.38 -3.64 5.42
C TRP A 546 -22.14 -2.81 6.46
N LEU A 547 -21.55 -2.65 7.65
CA LEU A 547 -22.09 -1.85 8.75
C LEU A 547 -21.53 -0.41 8.72
N PRO A 548 -22.27 0.57 9.27
CA PRO A 548 -21.80 1.97 9.32
C PRO A 548 -20.55 2.12 10.21
N PRO A 549 -19.87 3.29 10.15
CA PRO A 549 -18.72 3.56 11.03
C PRO A 549 -19.13 3.42 12.51
N PRO A 550 -18.47 2.54 13.30
CA PRO A 550 -18.90 2.23 14.66
C PRO A 550 -18.42 3.26 15.69
N THR A 551 -17.52 4.15 15.31
CA THR A 551 -16.77 5.04 16.20
C THR A 551 -17.59 6.27 16.63
N GLU A 552 -17.36 6.75 17.85
CA GLU A 552 -17.84 8.05 18.32
C GLU A 552 -17.31 9.17 17.41
N SER A 553 -18.24 9.99 16.94
CA SER A 553 -18.00 10.91 15.83
C SER A 553 -18.70 12.25 16.08
N VAL A 554 -18.06 13.31 15.59
CA VAL A 554 -18.64 14.67 15.59
C VAL A 554 -19.90 14.72 14.71
N SER A 555 -19.85 14.08 13.54
CA SER A 555 -21.02 13.87 12.70
C SER A 555 -21.79 12.63 13.19
N PRO A 556 -23.12 12.72 13.33
CA PRO A 556 -23.90 11.59 13.84
C PRO A 556 -23.87 10.37 12.91
N GLU A 557 -23.54 10.53 11.63
CA GLU A 557 -23.39 9.46 10.65
C GLU A 557 -22.06 8.69 10.75
N GLY A 558 -21.12 9.13 11.59
CA GLY A 558 -19.89 8.39 11.88
C GLY A 558 -18.65 8.82 11.07
N TYR A 559 -18.82 9.60 10.00
CA TYR A 559 -17.74 10.03 9.09
C TYR A 559 -16.90 11.22 9.57
N MET A 560 -16.94 11.57 10.86
CA MET A 560 -16.03 12.54 11.47
C MET A 560 -15.52 11.98 12.80
N PRO A 561 -14.86 10.80 12.77
CA PRO A 561 -14.53 10.03 13.96
C PRO A 561 -13.57 10.79 14.87
N LYS A 562 -13.71 10.59 16.18
CA LYS A 562 -12.92 11.30 17.18
C LYS A 562 -12.07 10.35 18.04
N ASP A 563 -12.68 9.51 18.88
CA ASP A 563 -11.95 8.48 19.62
C ASP A 563 -12.19 7.10 18.99
N LEU A 564 -11.21 6.59 18.23
CA LEU A 564 -11.33 5.34 17.48
C LEU A 564 -11.70 4.12 18.35
N TYR A 565 -11.29 4.09 19.62
CA TYR A 565 -11.61 2.99 20.55
C TYR A 565 -12.94 3.16 21.27
N ASN A 566 -13.59 4.34 21.16
CA ASN A 566 -14.93 4.54 21.69
C ASN A 566 -15.97 4.18 20.63
N LEU A 567 -16.59 3.01 20.76
CA LEU A 567 -17.61 2.52 19.82
C LEU A 567 -19.05 2.78 20.28
N ASN A 568 -19.24 3.72 21.22
CA ASN A 568 -20.57 4.20 21.59
C ASN A 568 -20.98 5.32 20.62
N SER A 569 -21.56 4.92 19.50
CA SER A 569 -21.96 5.83 18.42
C SER A 569 -23.47 6.11 18.44
N ARG A 570 -23.95 6.86 17.45
CA ARG A 570 -25.39 7.07 17.24
C ARG A 570 -26.13 5.83 16.75
N TYR A 571 -25.41 4.80 16.31
CA TYR A 571 -26.00 3.54 15.88
C TYR A 571 -26.28 2.58 17.05
N GLY A 572 -25.55 2.74 18.16
CA GLY A 572 -25.71 1.95 19.38
C GLY A 572 -24.40 1.88 20.17
N SER A 573 -24.47 1.18 21.30
CA SER A 573 -23.31 0.88 22.16
C SER A 573 -22.40 -0.21 21.58
N ILE A 574 -21.20 -0.33 22.14
CA ILE A 574 -20.25 -1.40 21.80
C ILE A 574 -20.82 -2.80 22.06
N ASP A 575 -21.60 -2.99 23.13
CA ASP A 575 -22.19 -4.29 23.46
C ASP A 575 -23.29 -4.68 22.48
N GLU A 576 -24.12 -3.71 22.07
CA GLU A 576 -25.12 -3.92 21.02
C GLU A 576 -24.46 -4.22 19.67
N LEU A 577 -23.34 -3.57 19.36
CA LEU A 577 -22.56 -3.86 18.15
C LEU A 577 -22.04 -5.30 18.16
N LYS A 578 -21.44 -5.75 19.25
CA LYS A 578 -20.95 -7.14 19.41
C LYS A 578 -22.09 -8.15 19.26
N ASP A 579 -23.24 -7.87 19.88
CA ASP A 579 -24.41 -8.75 19.81
C ASP A 579 -25.04 -8.80 18.41
N LEU A 580 -25.05 -7.67 17.69
CA LEU A 580 -25.38 -7.61 16.27
C LEU A 580 -24.43 -8.48 15.43
N VAL A 581 -23.12 -8.28 15.55
CA VAL A 581 -22.12 -9.03 14.76
C VAL A 581 -22.22 -10.53 15.04
N LYS A 582 -22.36 -10.92 16.31
CA LYS A 582 -22.57 -12.32 16.70
C LYS A 582 -23.85 -12.91 16.10
N SER A 583 -24.93 -12.13 16.05
CA SER A 583 -26.20 -12.56 15.44
C SER A 583 -26.10 -12.72 13.92
N LEU A 584 -25.36 -11.83 13.24
CA LEU A 584 -25.08 -11.93 11.81
C LEU A 584 -24.22 -13.17 11.49
N HIS A 585 -23.18 -13.44 12.30
CA HIS A 585 -22.35 -14.64 12.13
C HIS A 585 -23.14 -15.94 12.32
N ARG A 586 -24.08 -15.99 13.28
CA ARG A 586 -24.93 -17.17 13.53
C ARG A 586 -25.77 -17.57 12.32
N VAL A 587 -26.12 -16.61 11.47
CA VAL A 587 -26.87 -16.84 10.22
C VAL A 587 -25.96 -16.91 8.99
N GLY A 588 -24.64 -17.01 9.17
CA GLY A 588 -23.66 -17.23 8.11
C GLY A 588 -23.20 -15.97 7.37
N LEU A 589 -23.57 -14.77 7.81
CA LEU A 589 -23.13 -13.53 7.18
C LEU A 589 -21.72 -13.15 7.63
N LYS A 590 -20.88 -12.70 6.70
CA LYS A 590 -19.63 -11.99 7.01
C LYS A 590 -19.92 -10.50 7.20
N VAL A 591 -19.21 -9.86 8.11
CA VAL A 591 -19.47 -8.46 8.48
C VAL A 591 -18.27 -7.59 8.13
N LEU A 592 -18.49 -6.51 7.37
CA LEU A 592 -17.50 -5.47 7.11
C LEU A 592 -17.74 -4.27 8.00
N GLY A 593 -16.69 -3.78 8.65
CA GLY A 593 -16.70 -2.49 9.31
C GLY A 593 -16.34 -1.37 8.33
N ASP A 594 -17.05 -0.24 8.40
CA ASP A 594 -16.66 0.98 7.70
C ASP A 594 -15.52 1.68 8.46
N ALA A 595 -14.35 1.72 7.86
CA ALA A 595 -13.14 2.29 8.44
C ALA A 595 -12.83 3.64 7.81
N VAL A 596 -13.02 4.69 8.61
CA VAL A 596 -12.72 6.09 8.24
C VAL A 596 -11.29 6.41 8.67
N LEU A 597 -10.37 6.34 7.71
CA LEU A 597 -8.93 6.41 7.97
C LEU A 597 -8.29 7.74 7.54
N ASN A 598 -8.83 8.42 6.52
CA ASN A 598 -8.23 9.62 5.93
C ASN A 598 -8.12 10.79 6.91
N HIS A 599 -9.15 10.98 7.74
CA HIS A 599 -9.29 12.16 8.57
C HIS A 599 -9.87 11.78 9.94
N ARG A 600 -9.56 12.60 10.95
CA ARG A 600 -10.01 12.36 12.34
C ARG A 600 -10.15 13.67 13.10
N CYS A 601 -11.21 13.81 13.88
CA CYS A 601 -11.45 14.98 14.72
C CYS A 601 -10.59 14.96 15.99
N ALA A 602 -9.94 16.09 16.27
CA ALA A 602 -9.17 16.28 17.50
C ALA A 602 -10.08 16.49 18.73
N HIS A 603 -9.55 16.19 19.91
CA HIS A 603 -10.27 16.35 21.18
C HIS A 603 -10.09 17.74 21.80
N PHE A 604 -8.95 18.36 21.55
CA PHE A 604 -8.57 19.61 22.19
C PHE A 604 -7.96 20.58 21.19
N GLN A 605 -8.10 21.86 21.51
CA GLN A 605 -7.45 22.94 20.79
C GLN A 605 -6.03 23.17 21.31
N ASN A 606 -5.11 23.53 20.44
CA ASN A 606 -3.80 24.03 20.82
C ASN A 606 -3.87 25.49 21.30
N GLN A 607 -2.71 26.07 21.62
CA GLN A 607 -2.57 27.44 22.12
C GLN A 607 -3.08 28.51 21.14
N ASN A 608 -3.17 28.18 19.84
CA ASN A 608 -3.67 29.05 18.78
C ASN A 608 -5.18 28.84 18.51
N GLY A 609 -5.87 28.01 19.29
CA GLY A 609 -7.29 27.69 19.09
C GLY A 609 -7.57 26.66 17.99
N VAL A 610 -6.55 25.95 17.50
CA VAL A 610 -6.69 24.96 16.42
C VAL A 610 -6.92 23.56 16.97
N TRP A 611 -7.92 22.87 16.45
CA TRP A 611 -8.28 21.49 16.81
C TRP A 611 -7.29 20.49 16.22
N ASN A 612 -6.17 20.26 16.90
CA ASN A 612 -5.11 19.35 16.42
C ASN A 612 -4.45 18.48 17.51
N ILE A 613 -5.05 18.41 18.70
CA ILE A 613 -4.59 17.55 19.80
C ILE A 613 -5.61 16.42 19.98
N PHE A 614 -5.19 15.18 19.72
CA PHE A 614 -6.05 14.01 19.80
C PHE A 614 -6.03 13.40 21.21
N GLY A 615 -7.14 12.75 21.57
CA GLY A 615 -7.31 12.05 22.83
C GLY A 615 -7.63 10.58 22.62
N GLY A 616 -8.07 9.91 23.69
CA GLY A 616 -8.29 8.47 23.70
C GLY A 616 -6.98 7.69 23.73
N ARG A 617 -7.02 6.43 23.31
CA ARG A 617 -5.83 5.56 23.23
C ARG A 617 -4.83 6.04 22.18
N LEU A 618 -5.33 6.68 21.11
CA LEU A 618 -4.53 7.26 20.02
C LEU A 618 -4.38 8.76 20.25
N ASN A 619 -3.63 9.12 21.29
CA ASN A 619 -3.40 10.49 21.76
C ASN A 619 -2.34 11.24 20.92
N TRP A 620 -2.53 11.25 19.62
CA TRP A 620 -1.66 11.93 18.67
C TRP A 620 -1.61 13.45 18.88
N ASP A 621 -0.61 14.07 18.27
CA ASP A 621 -0.46 15.52 18.16
C ASP A 621 -0.38 15.95 16.70
N ASP A 622 0.01 17.21 16.47
CA ASP A 622 0.14 17.81 15.15
C ASP A 622 1.10 17.09 14.19
N ARG A 623 1.97 16.19 14.67
CA ARG A 623 2.81 15.33 13.80
C ARG A 623 2.02 14.29 13.04
N ALA A 624 0.84 13.91 13.52
CA ALA A 624 -0.05 12.97 12.83
C ALA A 624 -0.92 13.64 11.76
N ILE A 625 -0.81 14.96 11.57
CA ILE A 625 -1.59 15.73 10.61
C ILE A 625 -0.69 16.18 9.46
N VAL A 626 -1.20 16.10 8.24
CA VAL A 626 -0.48 16.54 7.04
C VAL A 626 -0.10 18.03 7.11
N ALA A 627 1.09 18.38 6.62
CA ALA A 627 1.62 19.74 6.73
C ALA A 627 1.03 20.75 5.74
N ASP A 628 0.32 20.29 4.72
CA ASP A 628 -0.27 21.11 3.65
C ASP A 628 -1.77 21.37 3.82
N ASP A 629 -2.35 21.00 4.97
CA ASP A 629 -3.66 21.51 5.39
C ASP A 629 -3.49 22.74 6.30
N PRO A 630 -3.71 23.96 5.79
CA PRO A 630 -3.47 25.18 6.55
C PRO A 630 -4.46 25.38 7.72
N HIS A 631 -5.60 24.68 7.74
CA HIS A 631 -6.63 24.86 8.76
C HIS A 631 -6.27 24.19 10.09
N PHE A 632 -5.48 23.11 10.03
CA PHE A 632 -5.19 22.26 11.19
C PHE A 632 -3.74 22.32 11.69
N GLN A 633 -2.89 23.12 11.02
CA GLN A 633 -1.50 23.39 11.43
C GLN A 633 -0.69 22.10 11.66
N GLY A 634 -0.78 21.14 10.74
CA GLY A 634 -0.03 19.89 10.82
C GLY A 634 1.48 20.07 10.66
N ARG A 635 2.25 19.17 11.28
CA ARG A 635 3.72 19.08 11.20
C ARG A 635 4.21 17.77 10.60
N GLY A 636 3.30 16.93 10.09
CA GLY A 636 3.63 15.72 9.35
C GLY A 636 4.21 16.00 7.97
N SER A 637 4.24 14.97 7.14
CA SER A 637 4.51 15.06 5.71
C SER A 637 3.37 15.75 4.97
N LYS A 638 3.59 16.10 3.70
CA LYS A 638 2.51 16.57 2.81
C LYS A 638 1.51 15.44 2.54
N SER A 639 0.26 15.79 2.27
CA SER A 639 -0.77 14.82 1.94
C SER A 639 -0.33 13.97 0.73
N SER A 640 -0.68 12.69 0.78
CA SER A 640 -0.41 11.73 -0.31
C SER A 640 -1.63 11.53 -1.21
N GLY A 641 -2.68 12.30 -0.97
CA GLY A 641 -3.95 12.30 -1.68
C GLY A 641 -4.76 13.55 -1.34
N ASP A 642 -6.06 13.48 -1.59
CA ASP A 642 -6.98 14.61 -1.41
C ASP A 642 -7.27 14.95 0.06
N ASN A 643 -7.44 16.23 0.34
CA ASN A 643 -7.76 16.70 1.69
C ASN A 643 -9.28 16.79 1.91
N PHE A 644 -9.75 16.23 3.02
CA PHE A 644 -11.08 16.47 3.56
C PHE A 644 -11.06 17.71 4.45
N HIS A 645 -11.59 18.83 3.96
CA HIS A 645 -11.40 20.14 4.62
C HIS A 645 -12.12 20.32 5.96
N ALA A 646 -13.07 19.45 6.32
CA ALA A 646 -13.86 19.62 7.54
C ALA A 646 -13.21 18.98 8.79
N ALA A 647 -12.12 18.22 8.65
CA ALA A 647 -11.40 17.61 9.77
C ALA A 647 -9.89 17.49 9.49
N PRO A 648 -9.03 17.37 10.52
CA PRO A 648 -7.61 17.08 10.34
C PRO A 648 -7.36 15.84 9.47
N ASN A 649 -6.61 16.02 8.38
CA ASN A 649 -6.18 14.93 7.50
C ASN A 649 -4.96 14.23 8.07
N ILE A 650 -5.01 12.90 8.16
CA ILE A 650 -4.03 12.08 8.86
C ILE A 650 -2.83 11.76 7.97
N ASP A 651 -1.63 11.95 8.50
CA ASP A 651 -0.38 11.63 7.80
C ASP A 651 -0.02 10.15 7.98
N HIS A 652 -0.50 9.33 7.04
CA HIS A 652 -0.19 7.90 6.97
C HIS A 652 1.29 7.59 6.67
N SER A 653 2.13 8.58 6.31
CA SER A 653 3.58 8.35 6.14
C SER A 653 4.31 8.13 7.46
N GLN A 654 3.72 8.56 8.59
CA GLN A 654 4.29 8.33 9.91
C GLN A 654 4.13 6.89 10.37
N ASP A 655 5.23 6.25 10.79
CA ASP A 655 5.21 4.86 11.25
C ASP A 655 4.32 4.66 12.47
N PHE A 656 4.32 5.59 13.42
CA PHE A 656 3.48 5.50 14.62
C PHE A 656 1.98 5.56 14.27
N VAL A 657 1.59 6.38 13.29
CA VAL A 657 0.20 6.44 12.80
C VAL A 657 -0.20 5.11 12.19
N ARG A 658 0.66 4.52 11.33
CA ARG A 658 0.34 3.22 10.71
C ARG A 658 0.30 2.10 11.73
N GLN A 659 1.21 2.09 12.71
CA GLN A 659 1.24 1.08 13.76
C GLN A 659 -0.03 1.12 14.60
N ASP A 660 -0.43 2.31 15.07
CA ASP A 660 -1.63 2.49 15.87
C ASP A 660 -2.91 2.11 15.10
N LEU A 661 -3.00 2.46 13.81
CA LEU A 661 -4.14 2.08 12.97
C LEU A 661 -4.18 0.57 12.71
N LYS A 662 -3.03 -0.11 12.52
CA LYS A 662 -2.98 -1.58 12.42
C LYS A 662 -3.50 -2.23 13.70
N GLU A 663 -3.04 -1.75 14.85
CA GLU A 663 -3.50 -2.26 16.15
C GLU A 663 -5.00 -2.04 16.37
N TRP A 664 -5.53 -0.88 15.97
CA TRP A 664 -6.95 -0.60 16.06
C TRP A 664 -7.79 -1.49 15.14
N LEU A 665 -7.37 -1.69 13.89
CA LEU A 665 -8.08 -2.56 12.97
C LEU A 665 -8.02 -4.04 13.41
N CYS A 666 -6.87 -4.51 13.92
CA CYS A 666 -6.77 -5.85 14.50
C CYS A 666 -7.68 -5.98 15.72
N TRP A 667 -7.70 -4.99 16.62
CA TRP A 667 -8.60 -4.96 17.76
C TRP A 667 -10.07 -5.02 17.35
N LEU A 668 -10.49 -4.29 16.30
CA LEU A 668 -11.85 -4.38 15.77
C LEU A 668 -12.20 -5.79 15.24
N ARG A 669 -11.25 -6.51 14.65
CA ARG A 669 -11.48 -7.91 14.25
C ARG A 669 -11.61 -8.82 15.47
N ASP A 670 -10.73 -8.68 16.44
CA ASP A 670 -10.66 -9.59 17.60
C ASP A 670 -11.79 -9.33 18.61
N GLU A 671 -12.07 -8.06 18.90
CA GLU A 671 -13.03 -7.64 19.94
C GLU A 671 -14.48 -7.60 19.42
N ILE A 672 -14.68 -7.15 18.19
CA ILE A 672 -16.02 -6.98 17.60
C ILE A 672 -16.39 -8.14 16.68
N GLY A 673 -15.40 -8.78 16.05
CA GLY A 673 -15.63 -9.89 15.12
C GLY A 673 -15.77 -9.47 13.66
N TYR A 674 -15.31 -8.28 13.26
CA TYR A 674 -15.34 -7.91 11.85
C TYR A 674 -14.52 -8.87 11.00
N ASN A 675 -15.07 -9.22 9.84
CA ASN A 675 -14.42 -10.10 8.87
C ASN A 675 -13.65 -9.32 7.81
N GLY A 676 -13.86 -8.01 7.71
CA GLY A 676 -13.20 -7.19 6.70
C GLY A 676 -13.63 -5.74 6.73
N TRP A 677 -13.31 -5.02 5.67
CA TRP A 677 -13.34 -3.55 5.67
C TRP A 677 -14.05 -2.97 4.45
N ARG A 678 -14.89 -1.96 4.68
CA ARG A 678 -15.13 -0.90 3.70
C ARG A 678 -14.23 0.26 4.09
N LEU A 679 -13.38 0.72 3.18
CA LEU A 679 -12.42 1.79 3.42
C LEU A 679 -12.98 3.09 2.85
N ASP A 680 -13.23 4.05 3.72
CA ASP A 680 -13.76 5.36 3.38
C ASP A 680 -12.73 6.24 2.67
N PHE A 681 -13.18 7.02 1.69
CA PHE A 681 -12.43 8.12 1.08
C PHE A 681 -10.96 7.78 0.73
N VAL A 682 -10.73 6.64 0.07
CA VAL A 682 -9.37 6.10 -0.15
C VAL A 682 -8.54 6.89 -1.18
N ARG A 683 -9.13 7.90 -1.82
CA ARG A 683 -8.39 8.90 -2.62
C ARG A 683 -7.62 9.90 -1.73
N GLY A 684 -7.95 9.97 -0.44
CA GLY A 684 -7.31 10.90 0.48
C GLY A 684 -5.87 10.54 0.86
N PHE A 685 -5.45 9.30 0.64
CA PHE A 685 -4.10 8.83 0.97
C PHE A 685 -3.63 7.73 0.01
N TRP A 686 -2.32 7.50 -0.04
CA TRP A 686 -1.74 6.52 -0.95
C TRP A 686 -2.18 5.07 -0.65
N GLY A 687 -2.61 4.35 -1.68
CA GLY A 687 -3.09 2.96 -1.57
C GLY A 687 -2.06 1.97 -1.02
N GLY A 688 -0.75 2.27 -1.09
CA GLY A 688 0.27 1.42 -0.47
C GLY A 688 0.20 1.38 1.06
N TYR A 689 -0.40 2.37 1.72
CA TYR A 689 -0.69 2.27 3.15
C TYR A 689 -1.86 1.32 3.43
N VAL A 690 -2.82 1.20 2.51
CA VAL A 690 -3.89 0.20 2.60
C VAL A 690 -3.32 -1.21 2.54
N LYS A 691 -2.34 -1.47 1.67
CA LYS A 691 -1.61 -2.75 1.62
C LYS A 691 -1.12 -3.15 3.01
N ASP A 692 -0.42 -2.23 3.70
CA ASP A 692 0.10 -2.47 5.05
C ASP A 692 -1.01 -2.83 6.06
N TYR A 693 -2.18 -2.19 5.96
CA TYR A 693 -3.34 -2.49 6.81
C TYR A 693 -3.97 -3.85 6.48
N MET A 694 -4.07 -4.20 5.20
CA MET A 694 -4.62 -5.48 4.78
C MET A 694 -3.68 -6.64 5.12
N GLU A 695 -2.36 -6.45 5.00
CA GLU A 695 -1.35 -7.44 5.40
C GLU A 695 -1.35 -7.67 6.91
N ALA A 696 -1.52 -6.61 7.71
CA ALA A 696 -1.61 -6.75 9.16
C ALA A 696 -2.92 -7.39 9.64
N THR A 697 -4.03 -7.10 8.96
CA THR A 697 -5.38 -7.48 9.43
C THR A 697 -5.94 -8.70 8.73
N GLU A 698 -5.33 -9.20 7.65
CA GLU A 698 -5.77 -10.38 6.89
C GLU A 698 -7.31 -10.51 6.75
N PRO A 699 -8.00 -9.51 6.17
CA PRO A 699 -9.44 -9.52 6.09
C PRO A 699 -9.94 -10.57 5.09
N TYR A 700 -11.13 -11.11 5.35
CA TYR A 700 -11.87 -11.95 4.41
C TYR A 700 -12.17 -11.19 3.12
N PHE A 701 -12.64 -9.94 3.24
CA PHE A 701 -13.05 -9.10 2.12
C PHE A 701 -12.74 -7.63 2.42
N ALA A 702 -12.20 -6.89 1.45
CA ALA A 702 -11.92 -5.47 1.61
C ALA A 702 -12.30 -4.70 0.34
N VAL A 703 -12.97 -3.55 0.50
CA VAL A 703 -13.38 -2.68 -0.60
C VAL A 703 -13.09 -1.22 -0.28
N GLY A 704 -12.39 -0.53 -1.16
CA GLY A 704 -12.15 0.92 -1.07
C GLY A 704 -13.16 1.75 -1.86
N GLU A 705 -13.52 2.89 -1.30
CA GLU A 705 -14.30 3.92 -1.99
C GLU A 705 -13.38 4.90 -2.73
N TYR A 706 -12.90 4.49 -3.92
CA TYR A 706 -12.20 5.41 -4.82
C TYR A 706 -13.22 6.10 -5.73
N TRP A 707 -13.78 7.21 -5.25
CA TRP A 707 -14.80 7.94 -6.00
C TRP A 707 -14.22 9.21 -6.62
N ASP A 708 -14.04 9.19 -7.94
CA ASP A 708 -13.58 10.33 -8.73
C ASP A 708 -14.57 10.81 -9.78
N SER A 709 -14.29 11.98 -10.36
CA SER A 709 -15.13 12.56 -11.41
C SER A 709 -14.92 11.81 -12.73
N LEU A 710 -16.02 11.44 -13.38
CA LEU A 710 -16.02 10.91 -14.75
C LEU A 710 -15.54 11.96 -15.76
N SER A 711 -15.25 11.51 -16.97
CA SER A 711 -14.84 12.38 -18.08
C SER A 711 -16.06 12.96 -18.79
N TYR A 712 -16.05 14.27 -19.02
CA TYR A 712 -17.12 15.00 -19.70
C TYR A 712 -16.53 15.96 -20.74
N THR A 713 -17.15 16.01 -21.91
CA THR A 713 -16.85 16.96 -22.97
C THR A 713 -18.10 17.80 -23.25
N TYR A 714 -18.01 19.12 -23.11
CA TYR A 714 -19.14 20.06 -23.26
C TYR A 714 -20.37 19.73 -22.38
N GLY A 715 -20.14 19.20 -21.18
CA GLY A 715 -21.21 18.83 -20.24
C GLY A 715 -21.85 17.46 -20.51
N GLU A 716 -21.38 16.76 -21.52
CA GLU A 716 -21.84 15.42 -21.91
C GLU A 716 -20.82 14.38 -21.48
N MET A 717 -21.29 13.29 -20.87
CA MET A 717 -20.40 12.22 -20.41
C MET A 717 -19.77 11.53 -21.62
N ASP A 718 -18.44 11.47 -21.64
CA ASP A 718 -17.70 10.80 -22.70
C ASP A 718 -18.08 9.31 -22.73
N HIS A 719 -18.14 8.73 -23.93
CA HIS A 719 -18.36 7.29 -24.07
C HIS A 719 -17.20 6.49 -23.46
N ASN A 720 -15.97 6.92 -23.73
CA ASN A 720 -14.77 6.28 -23.20
C ASN A 720 -14.49 6.80 -21.78
N GLN A 721 -14.60 5.92 -20.79
CA GLN A 721 -14.25 6.20 -19.40
C GLN A 721 -13.01 5.42 -18.93
N ASP A 722 -12.17 4.95 -19.86
CA ASP A 722 -10.94 4.20 -19.59
C ASP A 722 -10.04 4.94 -18.59
N ALA A 723 -9.87 6.25 -18.75
CA ALA A 723 -9.08 7.05 -17.82
C ALA A 723 -9.65 7.02 -16.39
N HIS A 724 -10.97 6.93 -16.23
CA HIS A 724 -11.61 6.87 -14.91
C HIS A 724 -11.42 5.48 -14.28
N ARG A 725 -11.74 4.39 -15.01
CA ARG A 725 -11.50 3.03 -14.50
C ARG A 725 -10.02 2.73 -14.27
N GLN A 726 -9.11 3.31 -15.05
CA GLN A 726 -7.67 3.18 -14.84
C GLN A 726 -7.24 3.75 -13.50
N ARG A 727 -7.72 4.92 -13.08
CA ARG A 727 -7.37 5.49 -11.77
C ARG A 727 -7.79 4.59 -10.60
N ILE A 728 -8.94 3.92 -10.73
CA ILE A 728 -9.40 2.93 -9.74
C ILE A 728 -8.48 1.69 -9.76
N ILE A 729 -8.10 1.21 -10.94
CA ILE A 729 -7.16 0.08 -11.10
C ILE A 729 -5.78 0.42 -10.54
N ASP A 730 -5.28 1.63 -10.78
CA ASP A 730 -4.00 2.11 -10.24
C ASP A 730 -4.01 2.11 -8.71
N TRP A 731 -5.14 2.53 -8.11
CA TRP A 731 -5.32 2.44 -6.66
C TRP A 731 -5.36 0.99 -6.17
N ILE A 732 -6.12 0.09 -6.85
CA ILE A 732 -6.14 -1.35 -6.52
C ILE A 732 -4.73 -1.94 -6.61
N ASN A 733 -3.97 -1.60 -7.65
CA ASN A 733 -2.58 -2.02 -7.85
C ASN A 733 -1.66 -1.49 -6.74
N ALA A 734 -1.84 -0.25 -6.29
CA ALA A 734 -1.09 0.30 -5.16
C ALA A 734 -1.35 -0.47 -3.84
N THR A 735 -2.54 -1.09 -3.69
CA THR A 735 -2.81 -2.03 -2.59
C THR A 735 -2.16 -3.41 -2.78
N ASN A 736 -1.37 -3.63 -3.84
CA ASN A 736 -0.92 -4.96 -4.28
C ASN A 736 -2.09 -5.92 -4.60
N GLY A 737 -3.23 -5.35 -5.00
CA GLY A 737 -4.47 -6.07 -5.17
C GLY A 737 -4.95 -6.78 -3.91
N THR A 738 -4.66 -6.29 -2.69
CA THR A 738 -5.20 -6.86 -1.45
C THR A 738 -6.60 -6.33 -1.12
N ALA A 739 -7.06 -5.29 -1.81
CA ALA A 739 -8.42 -4.77 -1.70
C ALA A 739 -9.06 -4.65 -3.09
N GLY A 740 -10.38 -4.82 -3.16
CA GLY A 740 -11.18 -4.37 -4.30
C GLY A 740 -11.56 -2.90 -4.18
N ALA A 741 -12.26 -2.36 -5.17
CA ALA A 741 -12.83 -1.03 -5.12
C ALA A 741 -14.28 -1.01 -5.60
N PHE A 742 -15.06 -0.05 -5.11
CA PHE A 742 -16.38 0.21 -5.68
C PHE A 742 -16.25 0.63 -7.14
N ASP A 743 -17.04 -0.01 -8.02
CA ASP A 743 -17.03 0.27 -9.46
C ASP A 743 -17.88 1.50 -9.78
N VAL A 744 -17.37 2.66 -9.37
CA VAL A 744 -17.98 3.97 -9.61
C VAL A 744 -18.10 4.25 -11.11
N THR A 745 -17.19 3.70 -11.93
CA THR A 745 -17.26 3.79 -13.39
C THR A 745 -18.54 3.14 -13.91
N THR A 746 -18.83 1.90 -13.50
CA THR A 746 -20.09 1.22 -13.86
C THR A 746 -21.30 1.97 -13.35
N LYS A 747 -21.30 2.44 -12.08
CA LYS A 747 -22.42 3.23 -11.50
C LYS A 747 -22.80 4.41 -12.39
N GLY A 748 -21.80 5.21 -12.81
CA GLY A 748 -22.09 6.39 -13.61
C GLY A 748 -22.44 6.13 -15.06
N ILE A 749 -21.80 5.15 -15.70
CA ILE A 749 -22.18 4.77 -17.07
C ILE A 749 -23.60 4.20 -17.09
N LEU A 750 -23.93 3.34 -16.14
CA LEU A 750 -25.26 2.76 -16.01
C LEU A 750 -26.32 3.83 -15.71
N HIS A 751 -26.00 4.81 -14.86
CA HIS A 751 -26.87 5.98 -14.65
C HIS A 751 -27.17 6.69 -15.98
N SER A 752 -26.15 7.12 -16.72
CA SER A 752 -26.35 7.84 -17.99
C SER A 752 -27.03 6.99 -19.06
N ALA A 753 -26.69 5.71 -19.18
CA ALA A 753 -27.30 4.79 -20.15
C ALA A 753 -28.81 4.64 -19.93
N LEU A 754 -29.24 4.51 -18.68
CA LEU A 754 -30.66 4.30 -18.34
C LEU A 754 -31.46 5.60 -18.37
N ASP A 755 -30.87 6.71 -17.92
CA ASP A 755 -31.52 8.04 -17.92
C ASP A 755 -31.79 8.53 -19.34
N ARG A 756 -30.82 8.37 -20.24
CA ARG A 756 -30.85 8.92 -21.60
C ARG A 756 -31.34 7.93 -22.65
N CYS A 757 -31.62 6.69 -22.27
CA CYS A 757 -31.90 5.59 -23.20
C CYS A 757 -30.76 5.46 -24.23
N GLU A 758 -29.56 5.26 -23.70
CA GLU A 758 -28.29 5.14 -24.42
C GLU A 758 -27.58 3.83 -24.02
N TYR A 759 -28.27 2.69 -24.20
CA TYR A 759 -27.79 1.37 -23.76
C TYR A 759 -26.51 0.92 -24.50
N TRP A 760 -26.21 1.50 -25.66
CA TRP A 760 -24.95 1.33 -26.39
C TRP A 760 -23.72 1.70 -25.55
N ARG A 761 -23.87 2.56 -24.53
CA ARG A 761 -22.79 2.91 -23.59
C ARG A 761 -22.32 1.73 -22.74
N LEU A 762 -23.12 0.68 -22.61
CA LEU A 762 -22.81 -0.50 -21.79
C LEU A 762 -21.89 -1.51 -22.50
N SER A 763 -21.26 -1.10 -23.61
CA SER A 763 -20.21 -1.84 -24.28
C SER A 763 -19.06 -0.89 -24.59
N ASP A 764 -17.84 -1.25 -24.21
CA ASP A 764 -16.66 -0.55 -24.68
C ASP A 764 -16.32 -0.92 -26.14
N GLN A 765 -15.26 -0.30 -26.68
CA GLN A 765 -14.81 -0.51 -28.06
C GLN A 765 -14.40 -1.97 -28.37
N LYS A 766 -14.23 -2.81 -27.35
CA LYS A 766 -13.80 -4.21 -27.46
C LYS A 766 -14.94 -5.19 -27.16
N GLY A 767 -16.16 -4.69 -26.99
CA GLY A 767 -17.31 -5.54 -26.64
C GLY A 767 -17.29 -6.04 -25.20
N LYS A 768 -16.50 -5.41 -24.30
CA LYS A 768 -16.48 -5.72 -22.87
C LYS A 768 -17.33 -4.69 -22.09
N PRO A 769 -17.76 -5.00 -20.85
CA PRO A 769 -18.35 -4.00 -19.98
C PRO A 769 -17.42 -2.78 -19.81
N PRO A 770 -17.96 -1.56 -19.76
CA PRO A 770 -17.15 -0.33 -19.84
C PRO A 770 -16.62 0.16 -18.49
N GLY A 771 -17.02 -0.45 -17.37
CA GLY A 771 -16.52 -0.11 -16.03
C GLY A 771 -15.30 -0.91 -15.60
N VAL A 772 -14.98 -0.88 -14.29
CA VAL A 772 -13.88 -1.67 -13.69
C VAL A 772 -14.14 -3.16 -13.87
N VAL A 773 -15.42 -3.58 -13.81
CA VAL A 773 -15.84 -4.96 -14.06
C VAL A 773 -15.41 -5.49 -15.45
N GLY A 774 -15.18 -4.63 -16.44
CA GLY A 774 -14.68 -5.05 -17.75
C GLY A 774 -13.19 -5.37 -17.81
N TRP A 775 -12.41 -4.89 -16.84
CA TRP A 775 -10.95 -5.05 -16.79
C TRP A 775 -10.53 -5.98 -15.66
N TRP A 776 -11.07 -5.78 -14.44
CA TRP A 776 -10.70 -6.58 -13.28
C TRP A 776 -11.94 -6.97 -12.45
N PRO A 777 -12.78 -7.89 -12.96
CA PRO A 777 -14.07 -8.18 -12.36
C PRO A 777 -13.94 -8.77 -10.95
N SER A 778 -12.86 -9.50 -10.64
CA SER A 778 -12.62 -10.00 -9.27
C SER A 778 -12.33 -8.92 -8.23
N ARG A 779 -12.03 -7.68 -8.64
CA ARG A 779 -11.77 -6.53 -7.75
C ARG A 779 -12.83 -5.44 -7.88
N ALA A 780 -13.84 -5.65 -8.74
CA ALA A 780 -14.93 -4.70 -8.96
C ALA A 780 -16.11 -5.00 -8.04
N VAL A 781 -16.41 -4.07 -7.13
CA VAL A 781 -17.62 -4.13 -6.29
C VAL A 781 -18.67 -3.22 -6.91
N THR A 782 -19.60 -3.80 -7.67
CA THR A 782 -20.62 -3.06 -8.42
C THR A 782 -21.79 -2.68 -7.51
N PHE A 783 -22.36 -1.49 -7.70
CA PHE A 783 -23.51 -1.00 -6.95
C PHE A 783 -24.32 -0.04 -7.83
N ILE A 784 -25.60 0.15 -7.53
CA ILE A 784 -26.43 1.16 -8.19
C ILE A 784 -26.73 2.36 -7.31
N GLU A 785 -26.58 2.23 -5.99
CA GLU A 785 -26.83 3.28 -5.02
C GLU A 785 -26.12 2.97 -3.70
N ASN A 786 -25.69 4.00 -2.97
CA ASN A 786 -25.21 3.91 -1.59
C ASN A 786 -25.84 5.02 -0.72
N HIS A 787 -25.31 5.24 0.48
CA HIS A 787 -25.84 6.28 1.38
C HIS A 787 -25.60 7.72 0.89
N ASP A 788 -24.58 7.96 0.06
CA ASP A 788 -24.24 9.28 -0.47
C ASP A 788 -24.96 9.59 -1.79
N THR A 789 -24.86 8.65 -2.74
CA THR A 789 -25.46 8.81 -4.07
C THR A 789 -26.97 8.80 -3.97
N GLY A 790 -27.54 7.99 -3.07
CA GLY A 790 -28.97 7.88 -2.80
C GLY A 790 -29.38 8.41 -1.43
N SER A 791 -30.24 7.66 -0.74
CA SER A 791 -30.78 8.00 0.58
C SER A 791 -31.31 9.44 0.65
N THR A 792 -31.08 10.18 1.74
CA THR A 792 -31.45 11.59 1.90
C THR A 792 -30.40 12.57 1.39
N GLN A 793 -29.12 12.18 1.27
CA GLN A 793 -28.09 13.00 0.64
C GLN A 793 -28.38 13.24 -0.85
N GLY A 794 -28.59 12.15 -1.59
CA GLY A 794 -29.03 12.18 -2.98
C GLY A 794 -28.04 12.85 -3.93
N HIS A 795 -26.74 12.75 -3.67
CA HIS A 795 -25.71 13.44 -4.47
C HIS A 795 -25.65 12.97 -5.92
N TRP A 796 -26.05 11.72 -6.18
CA TRP A 796 -26.03 11.14 -7.53
C TRP A 796 -27.05 10.00 -7.68
N ARG A 797 -28.32 10.32 -7.41
CA ARG A 797 -29.42 9.34 -7.38
C ARG A 797 -29.53 8.58 -8.69
N PHE A 798 -29.72 7.28 -8.60
CA PHE A 798 -30.01 6.45 -9.76
C PHE A 798 -31.33 6.89 -10.43
N PRO A 799 -31.48 6.75 -11.76
CA PRO A 799 -32.69 7.21 -12.44
C PRO A 799 -33.96 6.53 -11.91
N ASN A 800 -34.95 7.35 -11.53
CA ASN A 800 -36.18 6.89 -10.89
C ASN A 800 -36.97 5.92 -11.80
N GLY A 801 -37.38 4.79 -11.24
CA GLY A 801 -38.13 3.74 -11.95
C GLY A 801 -37.28 2.89 -12.88
N LYS A 802 -35.95 3.00 -12.80
CA LYS A 802 -34.97 2.22 -13.56
C LYS A 802 -34.08 1.35 -12.65
N GLU A 803 -34.28 1.38 -11.34
CA GLU A 803 -33.50 0.66 -10.33
C GLU A 803 -33.45 -0.84 -10.59
N MET A 804 -34.59 -1.45 -10.97
CA MET A 804 -34.64 -2.87 -11.29
C MET A 804 -33.85 -3.26 -12.54
N GLN A 805 -33.70 -2.35 -13.51
CA GLN A 805 -32.79 -2.59 -14.65
C GLN A 805 -31.33 -2.55 -14.19
N GLY A 806 -31.01 -1.65 -13.27
CA GLY A 806 -29.69 -1.60 -12.63
C GLY A 806 -29.38 -2.86 -11.84
N TYR A 807 -30.33 -3.35 -11.04
CA TYR A 807 -30.19 -4.62 -10.31
C TYR A 807 -30.12 -5.83 -11.23
N ALA A 808 -30.93 -5.88 -12.29
CA ALA A 808 -30.83 -6.93 -13.30
C ALA A 808 -29.42 -6.97 -13.90
N TYR A 809 -28.81 -5.82 -14.18
CA TYR A 809 -27.42 -5.74 -14.64
C TYR A 809 -26.44 -6.27 -13.58
N ILE A 810 -26.33 -5.64 -12.41
CA ILE A 810 -25.26 -5.97 -11.44
C ILE A 810 -25.40 -7.38 -10.83
N LEU A 811 -26.63 -7.91 -10.66
CA LEU A 811 -26.84 -9.24 -10.06
C LEU A 811 -26.62 -10.38 -11.05
N THR A 812 -26.73 -10.13 -12.36
CA THR A 812 -26.44 -11.14 -13.39
C THR A 812 -25.00 -11.06 -13.90
N HIS A 813 -24.33 -9.91 -13.79
CA HIS A 813 -22.98 -9.70 -14.34
C HIS A 813 -21.85 -10.17 -13.41
N PRO A 814 -20.61 -10.24 -13.93
CA PRO A 814 -19.41 -10.43 -13.10
C PRO A 814 -19.22 -9.28 -12.10
N GLY A 815 -18.19 -9.36 -11.26
CA GLY A 815 -18.05 -8.46 -10.11
C GLY A 815 -18.81 -8.93 -8.87
N THR A 816 -18.62 -8.21 -7.77
CA THR A 816 -19.32 -8.44 -6.50
C THR A 816 -20.46 -7.43 -6.36
N PRO A 817 -21.73 -7.83 -6.56
CA PRO A 817 -22.85 -6.91 -6.47
C PRO A 817 -23.12 -6.47 -5.03
N THR A 818 -23.42 -5.18 -4.89
CA THR A 818 -23.85 -4.55 -3.64
C THR A 818 -25.28 -4.05 -3.78
N VAL A 819 -26.14 -4.48 -2.86
CA VAL A 819 -27.54 -4.05 -2.77
C VAL A 819 -27.66 -3.01 -1.67
N PHE A 820 -28.40 -1.94 -1.96
CA PHE A 820 -28.63 -0.84 -1.03
C PHE A 820 -29.79 -1.14 -0.07
N TYR A 821 -29.64 -0.79 1.20
CA TYR A 821 -30.61 -1.05 2.27
C TYR A 821 -32.03 -0.60 1.90
N ASP A 822 -32.19 0.64 1.45
CA ASP A 822 -33.50 1.23 1.16
C ASP A 822 -34.23 0.45 0.06
N HIS A 823 -33.49 -0.09 -0.91
CA HIS A 823 -34.08 -0.81 -2.04
C HIS A 823 -34.51 -2.23 -1.64
N ILE A 824 -33.73 -2.97 -0.86
CA ILE A 824 -34.11 -4.34 -0.46
C ILE A 824 -35.27 -4.36 0.55
N PHE A 825 -35.42 -3.29 1.35
CA PHE A 825 -36.55 -3.10 2.27
C PHE A 825 -37.65 -2.20 1.68
N SER A 826 -37.85 -2.26 0.36
CA SER A 826 -38.91 -1.55 -0.38
C SER A 826 -39.79 -2.51 -1.20
N HIS A 827 -40.63 -1.98 -2.09
CA HIS A 827 -41.39 -2.78 -3.06
C HIS A 827 -40.51 -3.57 -4.05
N TYR A 828 -39.21 -3.24 -4.20
CA TYR A 828 -38.28 -3.98 -5.05
C TYR A 828 -37.82 -5.33 -4.45
N ARG A 829 -38.15 -5.60 -3.19
CA ARG A 829 -37.65 -6.75 -2.42
C ARG A 829 -37.74 -8.09 -3.17
N SER A 830 -38.92 -8.45 -3.66
CA SER A 830 -39.17 -9.77 -4.26
C SER A 830 -38.39 -9.97 -5.56
N GLU A 831 -38.30 -8.93 -6.38
CA GLU A 831 -37.57 -8.97 -7.65
C GLU A 831 -36.05 -9.05 -7.41
N ILE A 832 -35.51 -8.27 -6.48
CA ILE A 832 -34.08 -8.35 -6.09
C ILE A 832 -33.75 -9.73 -5.52
N ALA A 833 -34.60 -10.27 -4.62
CA ALA A 833 -34.40 -11.61 -4.06
C ALA A 833 -34.41 -12.70 -5.15
N SER A 834 -35.26 -12.56 -6.17
CA SER A 834 -35.33 -13.49 -7.30
C SER A 834 -34.05 -13.45 -8.14
N LEU A 835 -33.49 -12.26 -8.39
CA LEU A 835 -32.21 -12.08 -9.08
C LEU A 835 -31.03 -12.62 -8.26
N ILE A 836 -31.01 -12.44 -6.93
CA ILE A 836 -30.02 -13.04 -6.04
C ILE A 836 -30.08 -14.57 -6.10
N SER A 837 -31.29 -15.14 -6.01
CA SER A 837 -31.50 -16.58 -6.14
C SER A 837 -31.02 -17.11 -7.49
N LEU A 838 -31.28 -16.36 -8.57
CA LEU A 838 -30.81 -16.70 -9.93
C LEU A 838 -29.29 -16.71 -10.01
N ARG A 839 -28.64 -15.67 -9.48
CA ARG A 839 -27.18 -15.60 -9.43
C ARG A 839 -26.59 -16.81 -8.73
N LYS A 840 -27.13 -17.18 -7.56
CA LYS A 840 -26.63 -18.29 -6.74
C LYS A 840 -26.81 -19.65 -7.40
N ARG A 841 -28.01 -19.95 -7.92
CA ARG A 841 -28.28 -21.28 -8.52
C ARG A 841 -27.56 -21.51 -9.85
N ASN A 842 -27.16 -20.45 -10.55
CA ASN A 842 -26.31 -20.53 -11.75
C ASN A 842 -24.81 -20.45 -11.44
N GLU A 843 -24.44 -20.31 -10.16
CA GLU A 843 -23.06 -20.16 -9.71
C GLU A 843 -22.34 -18.98 -10.38
N ILE A 844 -23.05 -17.87 -10.60
CA ILE A 844 -22.43 -16.66 -11.14
C ILE A 844 -21.58 -16.04 -10.03
N HIS A 845 -20.31 -15.79 -10.34
CA HIS A 845 -19.31 -15.26 -9.43
C HIS A 845 -18.59 -14.05 -10.03
N CYS A 846 -17.72 -13.43 -9.25
CA CYS A 846 -17.06 -12.18 -9.62
C CYS A 846 -16.11 -12.31 -10.82
N ARG A 847 -15.81 -13.52 -11.31
CA ARG A 847 -14.94 -13.77 -12.48
C ARG A 847 -15.70 -14.41 -13.64
N SER A 848 -17.03 -14.49 -13.53
CA SER A 848 -17.85 -15.05 -14.59
C SER A 848 -17.55 -14.37 -15.93
N SER A 849 -17.61 -15.13 -17.01
CA SER A 849 -17.50 -14.61 -18.36
C SER A 849 -18.78 -13.88 -18.75
N VAL A 850 -18.64 -12.78 -19.49
CA VAL A 850 -19.76 -12.02 -20.05
C VAL A 850 -19.52 -11.78 -21.53
N LYS A 851 -20.52 -12.14 -22.34
CA LYS A 851 -20.55 -11.90 -23.78
C LYS A 851 -21.70 -10.95 -24.09
N ILE A 852 -21.37 -9.70 -24.43
CA ILE A 852 -22.35 -8.72 -24.88
C ILE A 852 -22.83 -9.15 -26.27
N THR A 853 -24.14 -9.39 -26.41
CA THR A 853 -24.77 -9.81 -27.68
C THR A 853 -25.46 -8.66 -28.38
N LYS A 854 -25.86 -7.63 -27.63
CA LYS A 854 -26.52 -6.44 -28.17
C LYS A 854 -26.24 -5.23 -27.29
N ALA A 855 -25.85 -4.10 -27.89
CA ALA A 855 -25.66 -2.82 -27.21
C ALA A 855 -26.08 -1.70 -28.17
N GLU A 856 -27.37 -1.37 -28.17
CA GLU A 856 -28.00 -0.42 -29.09
C GLU A 856 -28.64 0.73 -28.32
N ARG A 857 -29.37 1.63 -29.00
CA ARG A 857 -30.02 2.77 -28.34
C ARG A 857 -30.95 2.35 -27.21
N ASP A 858 -31.82 1.38 -27.44
CA ASP A 858 -32.93 1.04 -26.56
C ASP A 858 -32.81 -0.34 -25.91
N VAL A 859 -31.72 -1.06 -26.14
CA VAL A 859 -31.51 -2.40 -25.59
C VAL A 859 -30.04 -2.69 -25.34
N TYR A 860 -29.77 -3.26 -24.17
CA TYR A 860 -28.54 -3.98 -23.87
C TYR A 860 -28.90 -5.44 -23.57
N ALA A 861 -28.13 -6.37 -24.12
CA ALA A 861 -28.26 -7.79 -23.84
C ALA A 861 -26.90 -8.47 -23.76
N ALA A 862 -26.80 -9.42 -22.84
CA ALA A 862 -25.58 -10.17 -22.59
C ALA A 862 -25.89 -11.62 -22.19
N ILE A 863 -24.92 -12.49 -22.43
CA ILE A 863 -24.89 -13.88 -21.97
C ILE A 863 -23.76 -14.04 -20.96
N ILE A 864 -24.07 -14.57 -19.78
CA ILE A 864 -23.16 -14.76 -18.65
C ILE A 864 -22.97 -16.25 -18.40
N GLU A 865 -21.72 -16.69 -18.33
CA GLU A 865 -21.33 -18.10 -18.14
C GLU A 865 -21.98 -19.06 -19.12
N GLU A 866 -22.47 -18.56 -20.26
CA GLU A 866 -23.24 -19.38 -21.20
C GLU A 866 -24.50 -20.06 -20.59
N LYS A 867 -24.86 -19.67 -19.35
CA LYS A 867 -25.93 -20.21 -18.50
C LYS A 867 -27.09 -19.23 -18.34
N VAL A 868 -26.80 -17.93 -18.32
CA VAL A 868 -27.81 -16.87 -18.11
C VAL A 868 -27.76 -15.91 -19.28
N ALA A 869 -28.89 -15.62 -19.90
CA ALA A 869 -29.05 -14.51 -20.83
C ALA A 869 -29.89 -13.43 -20.17
N MET A 870 -29.58 -12.17 -20.40
CA MET A 870 -30.34 -11.06 -19.85
C MET A 870 -30.47 -9.93 -20.86
N LYS A 871 -31.54 -9.14 -20.74
CA LYS A 871 -31.71 -7.87 -21.43
C LYS A 871 -32.26 -6.80 -20.50
N ILE A 872 -31.85 -5.56 -20.75
CA ILE A 872 -32.43 -4.33 -20.18
C ILE A 872 -32.72 -3.34 -21.30
N GLY A 873 -33.63 -2.41 -21.03
CA GLY A 873 -34.14 -1.44 -21.99
C GLY A 873 -35.43 -1.87 -22.69
N PRO A 874 -36.18 -0.89 -23.24
CA PRO A 874 -37.49 -1.14 -23.87
C PRO A 874 -37.39 -1.88 -25.22
N GLY A 875 -36.20 -1.93 -25.84
CA GLY A 875 -35.98 -2.61 -27.10
C GLY A 875 -36.13 -4.13 -27.00
N HIS A 876 -36.38 -4.76 -28.15
CA HIS A 876 -36.58 -6.21 -28.23
C HIS A 876 -35.25 -6.97 -28.29
N TYR A 877 -35.20 -8.08 -27.57
CA TYR A 877 -34.15 -9.09 -27.61
C TYR A 877 -34.72 -10.44 -27.19
N GLU A 878 -34.29 -11.50 -27.86
CA GLU A 878 -34.44 -12.90 -27.45
C GLU A 878 -33.06 -13.58 -27.62
N PRO A 879 -32.71 -14.53 -26.74
CA PRO A 879 -31.40 -15.18 -26.79
C PRO A 879 -31.25 -16.08 -28.04
N PRO A 880 -30.01 -16.36 -28.48
CA PRO A 880 -29.75 -17.12 -29.71
C PRO A 880 -30.33 -18.55 -29.66
N SER A 881 -30.89 -19.01 -30.78
CA SER A 881 -31.60 -20.30 -30.93
C SER A 881 -30.74 -21.56 -30.78
N GLY A 882 -29.47 -21.43 -30.38
CA GLY A 882 -28.51 -22.54 -30.25
C GLY A 882 -28.52 -23.23 -28.88
N LYS A 883 -29.22 -22.70 -27.87
CA LYS A 883 -29.46 -23.34 -26.58
C LYS A 883 -30.96 -23.28 -26.23
N ASN A 884 -31.41 -24.21 -25.40
CA ASN A 884 -32.76 -24.18 -24.85
C ASN A 884 -32.80 -23.13 -23.73
N TRP A 885 -33.27 -21.93 -24.07
CA TRP A 885 -33.45 -20.84 -23.11
C TRP A 885 -34.88 -20.83 -22.58
N SER A 886 -35.04 -20.86 -21.25
CA SER A 886 -36.31 -20.66 -20.57
C SER A 886 -36.33 -19.30 -19.88
N MET A 887 -37.41 -18.54 -20.06
CA MET A 887 -37.60 -17.28 -19.32
C MET A 887 -37.70 -17.57 -17.82
N ALA A 888 -36.87 -16.90 -17.03
CA ALA A 888 -36.76 -17.09 -15.59
C ALA A 888 -37.35 -15.91 -14.80
N ILE A 889 -37.05 -14.67 -15.21
CA ILE A 889 -37.50 -13.45 -14.53
C ILE A 889 -37.84 -12.39 -15.59
N GLU A 890 -38.95 -11.69 -15.38
CA GLU A 890 -39.37 -10.57 -16.22
C GLU A 890 -39.89 -9.43 -15.34
N GLY A 891 -39.57 -8.20 -15.72
CA GLY A 891 -40.15 -7.01 -15.13
C GLY A 891 -40.09 -5.84 -16.09
N LYS A 892 -40.27 -4.62 -15.57
CA LYS A 892 -40.36 -3.42 -16.42
C LYS A 892 -39.05 -3.17 -17.16
N ASP A 893 -39.09 -3.36 -18.48
CA ASP A 893 -37.97 -3.21 -19.42
C ASP A 893 -36.78 -4.15 -19.17
N TYR A 894 -36.89 -5.21 -18.34
CA TYR A 894 -35.84 -6.21 -18.19
C TYR A 894 -36.39 -7.63 -18.27
N LYS A 895 -35.58 -8.56 -18.79
CA LYS A 895 -35.92 -9.98 -18.90
C LYS A 895 -34.66 -10.82 -18.77
N VAL A 896 -34.76 -11.95 -18.09
CA VAL A 896 -33.66 -12.88 -17.80
C VAL A 896 -34.12 -14.29 -18.16
N TRP A 897 -33.25 -15.03 -18.84
CA TRP A 897 -33.43 -16.41 -19.24
C TRP A 897 -32.31 -17.27 -18.67
N GLU A 898 -32.62 -18.54 -18.41
CA GLU A 898 -31.67 -19.57 -18.02
C GLU A 898 -31.57 -20.61 -19.13
N ALA A 899 -30.37 -21.12 -19.36
CA ALA A 899 -30.15 -22.27 -20.21
C ALA A 899 -30.56 -23.53 -19.44
N SER A 900 -31.32 -24.41 -20.11
CA SER A 900 -31.69 -25.74 -19.60
C SER A 900 -30.57 -26.77 -19.73
#